data_AF-A0AAV3YFT6-F1
#
_entry.id   AF-A0AAV3YFT6-F1
#
_cell.length_a   1.000
_cell.length_b   1.000
_cell.length_c   1.000
_cell.angle_alpha   90.00
_cell.angle_beta   90.00
_cell.angle_gamma   90.00
#
_symmetry.space_group_name_H-M   'P 1'
#
loop_
_entity.id
_entity.type
_entity.pdbx_description
1 polymer ?
#
loop_
_entity_poly.entity_id
_entity_poly.type
_entity_poly.pdbx_seq_one_letter_code
_entity_poly.pdbx_strand_id
1 'polypeptide(L)'
;MDAAFRLRNGTTYFLNDEEFIEYSFNFTSEARVGPITELGLDHRVYHSSAAFTLNDGRVVFLKANRYFIYALNINKQFDFDSEGVNFGGLASYPNASLNWRGDYIVFQGCNVWRLSSTFDNLFHLHGGVVDRGLPCNLDAALEWESGAIFIKGSQFWRFQSEMKGPYHIDELNLCSWYICGEATWMTKMNQGTLHCNGDTRLCDLKLNQVTLPGLHNAGSGFDRGFGLVNCWARNHAKTILEQMQLGIRHLDIDTSFTVCGLLGSSHSMFCGGSICRILKQVRTFLSQNPHEIVTMNFNHEMIDPQKVIPALTRQLKSQFSLLLNDEFRNSGERQWPLLQEAVRSNKRVFVFYPAAQSRAKSYGFGYYTKNKWIHTEYWLASTWQTFLISPINSDCSGIVRVTQNQCQAKQSFEILEVSIVPKSSGTCIKSLADLCKHDLHDALKACQPYRFSQTASPNVLLVDYPEDSAKETTSVFHAVYHQNVRNILQHRPVSCRVKIDAAVRKPHSADEVVFFVRSKIITYSFSKNVQINETTMPDNSSVDAAYIEGDKIVVTKGCLSLLLSGSTLKPLSSQWKYMPQCYSPYDAADVWNVKLHTFQGCEIMIQYQTSEKLASYNLPCDVDAAITSGAKTYVFKGNDYWVRTSATTAFTPGGNSLDWTIDAVVC
;
A
#
# COMPACT_ATOMS: atom_id res chain seq x y z
N MET A 1 18.78 -0.83 25.59
CA MET A 1 18.12 -2.02 26.16
C MET A 1 19.10 -2.49 27.18
N ASP A 2 18.65 -2.53 28.42
CA ASP A 2 19.59 -2.47 29.55
C ASP A 2 19.54 -3.78 30.33
N ALA A 3 18.37 -4.43 30.33
CA ALA A 3 18.21 -5.80 30.78
C ALA A 3 17.04 -6.48 30.09
N ALA A 4 17.02 -7.81 30.10
CA ALA A 4 15.86 -8.60 29.72
C ALA A 4 15.84 -9.89 30.53
N PHE A 5 14.65 -10.39 30.85
CA PHE A 5 14.49 -11.62 31.63
C PHE A 5 13.19 -12.34 31.25
N ARG A 6 13.16 -13.64 31.53
CA ARG A 6 11.98 -14.49 31.28
C ARG A 6 11.51 -15.14 32.58
N LEU A 7 10.25 -14.89 32.91
CA LEU A 7 9.57 -15.50 34.04
C LEU A 7 9.30 -16.98 33.80
N ARG A 8 9.10 -17.73 34.89
CA ARG A 8 8.74 -19.16 34.86
C ARG A 8 7.42 -19.47 34.14
N ASN A 9 6.47 -18.54 34.17
CA ASN A 9 5.22 -18.66 33.41
C ASN A 9 5.42 -18.45 31.89
N GLY A 10 6.65 -18.20 31.45
CA GLY A 10 7.02 -18.01 30.06
C GLY A 10 7.03 -16.55 29.59
N THR A 11 6.47 -15.60 30.37
CA THR A 11 6.44 -14.18 30.01
C THR A 11 7.84 -13.59 29.97
N THR A 12 8.14 -12.86 28.91
CA THR A 12 9.44 -12.19 28.72
C THR A 12 9.28 -10.69 28.87
N TYR A 13 10.21 -10.08 29.59
CA TYR A 13 10.32 -8.63 29.75
C TYR A 13 11.63 -8.15 29.17
N PHE A 14 11.55 -7.12 28.33
CA PHE A 14 12.68 -6.29 27.97
C PHE A 14 12.59 -4.99 28.74
N LEU A 15 13.70 -4.49 29.24
CA LEU A 15 13.78 -3.25 30.00
C LEU A 15 14.74 -2.28 29.33
N ASN A 16 14.38 -1.01 29.38
CA ASN A 16 15.33 0.08 29.35
C ASN A 16 15.23 0.87 30.67
N ASP A 17 15.97 1.95 30.81
CA ASP A 17 16.03 2.73 32.05
C ASP A 17 14.67 3.27 32.54
N GLU A 18 13.71 3.50 31.64
CA GLU A 18 12.45 4.18 31.96
C GLU A 18 11.23 3.27 31.80
N GLU A 19 11.31 2.29 30.88
CA GLU A 19 10.18 1.54 30.36
C GLU A 19 10.48 0.05 30.24
N PHE A 20 9.40 -0.73 30.19
CA PHE A 20 9.43 -2.14 29.86
C PHE A 20 8.63 -2.44 28.59
N ILE A 21 9.00 -3.53 27.93
CA ILE A 21 8.16 -4.23 26.97
C ILE A 21 7.92 -5.65 27.49
N GLU A 22 6.65 -6.00 27.67
CA GLU A 22 6.20 -7.37 27.86
C GLU A 22 6.02 -8.02 26.49
N TYR A 23 6.68 -9.15 26.26
CA TYR A 23 6.70 -9.84 24.97
C TYR A 23 5.79 -11.08 24.96
N SER A 24 5.00 -11.22 23.90
CA SER A 24 4.16 -12.40 23.67
C SER A 24 4.79 -13.31 22.62
N PHE A 25 5.14 -14.54 23.01
CA PHE A 25 5.56 -15.57 22.06
C PHE A 25 4.41 -16.09 21.19
N ASN A 26 3.17 -16.04 21.68
CA ASN A 26 2.00 -16.50 20.90
C ASN A 26 1.83 -15.68 19.63
N PHE A 27 2.09 -14.38 19.72
CA PHE A 27 2.00 -13.46 18.58
C PHE A 27 3.35 -13.00 18.07
N THR A 28 4.45 -13.42 18.73
CA THR A 28 5.83 -13.01 18.46
C THR A 28 5.99 -11.49 18.30
N SER A 29 5.42 -10.75 19.26
CA SER A 29 5.34 -9.29 19.23
C SER A 29 5.14 -8.73 20.64
N GLU A 30 5.30 -7.42 20.79
CA GLU A 30 4.97 -6.68 22.02
C GLU A 30 3.51 -6.91 22.43
N ALA A 31 3.29 -7.30 23.69
CA ALA A 31 1.98 -7.41 24.29
C ALA A 31 1.59 -6.14 25.05
N ARG A 32 2.53 -5.60 25.83
CA ARG A 32 2.34 -4.41 26.65
C ARG A 32 3.62 -3.60 26.74
N VAL A 33 3.48 -2.28 26.78
CA VAL A 33 4.58 -1.34 26.97
C VAL A 33 4.15 -0.31 28.00
N GLY A 34 5.02 0.02 28.95
CA GLY A 34 4.72 0.98 30.00
C GLY A 34 5.97 1.39 30.77
N PRO A 35 5.87 2.38 31.67
CA PRO A 35 6.97 2.74 32.55
C PRO A 35 7.29 1.61 33.53
N ILE A 36 8.55 1.48 33.92
CA ILE A 36 8.99 0.43 34.88
C ILE A 36 8.23 0.50 36.21
N THR A 37 7.81 1.69 36.64
CA THR A 37 7.04 1.87 37.87
C THR A 37 5.71 1.12 37.88
N GLU A 38 5.08 0.89 36.73
CA GLU A 38 3.84 0.10 36.65
C GLU A 38 4.06 -1.38 37.00
N LEU A 39 5.30 -1.86 36.87
CA LEU A 39 5.69 -3.19 37.29
C LEU A 39 5.89 -3.30 38.81
N GLY A 40 5.75 -2.23 39.60
CA GLY A 40 6.07 -2.24 41.05
C GLY A 40 7.58 -2.16 41.35
N LEU A 41 8.39 -2.07 40.30
CA LEU A 41 9.83 -1.88 40.39
C LEU A 41 10.13 -0.41 40.73
N ASP A 42 10.99 -0.19 41.72
CA ASP A 42 11.39 1.16 42.14
C ASP A 42 12.71 1.61 41.50
N HIS A 43 13.09 2.86 41.74
CA HIS A 43 14.27 3.51 41.16
C HIS A 43 15.60 2.78 41.42
N ARG A 44 15.68 1.85 42.39
CA ARG A 44 16.90 1.07 42.66
C ARG A 44 17.30 0.20 41.48
N VAL A 45 16.33 -0.34 40.74
CA VAL A 45 16.60 -1.21 39.59
C VAL A 45 16.75 -0.48 38.26
N TYR A 46 16.60 0.84 38.21
CA TYR A 46 16.85 1.60 36.99
C TYR A 46 18.33 1.49 36.60
N HIS A 47 18.67 1.44 35.32
CA HIS A 47 20.03 1.15 34.86
C HIS A 47 20.60 -0.18 35.37
N SER A 48 19.75 -1.16 35.71
CA SER A 48 20.23 -2.52 35.96
C SER A 48 20.82 -3.06 34.67
N SER A 49 22.03 -3.59 34.77
CA SER A 49 22.80 -4.05 33.62
C SER A 49 22.52 -5.52 33.29
N ALA A 50 21.81 -6.24 34.17
CA ALA A 50 21.42 -7.62 33.93
C ALA A 50 20.24 -8.01 34.83
N ALA A 51 19.38 -8.92 34.36
CA ALA A 51 18.29 -9.46 35.17
C ALA A 51 18.00 -10.92 34.80
N PHE A 52 17.65 -11.75 35.79
CA PHE A 52 17.28 -13.14 35.54
C PHE A 52 16.31 -13.66 36.60
N THR A 53 15.55 -14.70 36.26
CA THR A 53 14.57 -15.32 37.14
C THR A 53 15.18 -16.53 37.87
N LEU A 54 14.94 -16.62 39.18
CA LEU A 54 15.33 -17.72 40.05
C LEU A 54 14.41 -18.93 39.91
N ASN A 55 14.88 -20.05 40.44
CA ASN A 55 14.13 -21.31 40.47
C ASN A 55 12.91 -21.30 41.40
N ASP A 56 12.70 -20.26 42.20
CA ASP A 56 11.47 -20.07 42.97
C ASP A 56 10.52 -19.05 42.31
N GLY A 57 10.91 -18.49 41.15
CA GLY A 57 10.14 -17.50 40.41
C GLY A 57 10.45 -16.04 40.76
N ARG A 58 11.28 -15.76 41.77
CA ARG A 58 11.75 -14.40 42.06
C ARG A 58 12.69 -13.91 40.97
N VAL A 59 12.80 -12.59 40.79
CA VAL A 59 13.66 -11.96 39.78
C VAL A 59 14.80 -11.23 40.48
N VAL A 60 16.02 -11.47 40.01
CA VAL A 60 17.22 -10.76 40.46
C VAL A 60 17.60 -9.71 39.44
N PHE A 61 17.76 -8.48 39.90
CA PHE A 61 18.33 -7.36 39.14
C PHE A 61 19.74 -7.09 39.62
N LEU A 62 20.70 -7.03 38.70
CA LEU A 62 22.09 -6.74 38.99
C LEU A 62 22.44 -5.32 38.52
N LYS A 63 23.02 -4.51 39.41
CA LYS A 63 23.40 -3.13 39.13
C LYS A 63 24.71 -2.80 39.85
N ALA A 64 25.75 -2.49 39.06
CA ALA A 64 27.10 -2.33 39.59
C ALA A 64 27.52 -3.53 40.46
N ASN A 65 27.74 -3.34 41.76
CA ASN A 65 28.07 -4.39 42.72
C ASN A 65 26.89 -4.82 43.61
N ARG A 66 25.69 -4.32 43.35
CA ARG A 66 24.48 -4.59 44.15
C ARG A 66 23.54 -5.51 43.38
N TYR A 67 22.71 -6.23 44.13
CA TYR A 67 21.58 -6.97 43.58
C TYR A 67 20.29 -6.66 44.35
N PHE A 68 19.17 -6.77 43.64
CA PHE A 68 17.84 -6.57 44.19
C PHE A 68 16.95 -7.73 43.76
N ILE A 69 16.24 -8.31 44.70
CA ILE A 69 15.34 -9.45 44.49
C ILE A 69 13.91 -8.95 44.61
N TYR A 70 13.08 -9.35 43.65
CA TYR A 70 11.66 -9.05 43.65
C TYR A 70 10.85 -10.33 43.44
N ALA A 71 9.67 -10.38 44.05
CA ALA A 71 8.69 -11.45 43.86
C ALA A 71 7.48 -10.94 43.09
N LEU A 72 7.01 -11.71 42.09
CA LEU A 72 5.79 -11.36 41.37
C LEU A 72 4.56 -11.69 42.22
N ASN A 73 3.70 -10.70 42.44
CA ASN A 73 2.47 -10.85 43.20
C ASN A 73 1.26 -11.19 42.32
N ILE A 74 0.11 -11.41 42.97
CA ILE A 74 -1.15 -11.78 42.32
C ILE A 74 -1.67 -10.73 41.33
N ASN A 75 -1.26 -9.47 41.47
CA ASN A 75 -1.64 -8.36 40.60
C ASN A 75 -0.67 -8.15 39.43
N LYS A 76 0.28 -9.08 39.22
CA LYS A 76 1.36 -8.99 38.23
C LYS A 76 2.29 -7.78 38.44
N GLN A 77 2.48 -7.40 39.70
CA GLN A 77 3.48 -6.42 40.12
C GLN A 77 4.60 -7.11 40.91
N PHE A 78 5.79 -6.54 40.87
CA PHE A 78 6.98 -7.02 41.55
C PHE A 78 7.09 -6.33 42.90
N ASP A 79 6.93 -7.11 43.97
CA ASP A 79 7.15 -6.65 45.33
C ASP A 79 8.62 -6.84 45.69
N PHE A 80 9.21 -5.81 46.26
CA PHE A 80 10.59 -5.87 46.75
C PHE A 80 10.70 -6.91 47.86
N ASP A 81 11.67 -7.83 47.71
CA ASP A 81 11.94 -8.88 48.68
C ASP A 81 13.21 -8.53 49.49
N SER A 82 14.34 -8.42 48.81
CA SER A 82 15.63 -8.14 49.49
C SER A 82 16.65 -7.50 48.57
N GLU A 83 17.71 -6.94 49.16
CA GLU A 83 18.87 -6.42 48.44
C GLU A 83 20.17 -6.87 49.10
N GLY A 84 21.26 -6.84 48.35
CA GLY A 84 22.58 -7.15 48.87
C GLY A 84 23.71 -6.69 47.95
N VAL A 85 24.92 -7.13 48.25
CA VAL A 85 26.14 -6.86 47.47
C VAL A 85 26.78 -8.18 47.05
N ASN A 86 27.50 -8.17 45.92
CA ASN A 86 28.26 -9.32 45.42
C ASN A 86 27.44 -10.63 45.36
N PHE A 87 26.37 -10.63 44.55
CA PHE A 87 25.52 -11.81 44.39
C PHE A 87 26.36 -13.03 43.98
N GLY A 88 26.45 -14.05 44.86
CA GLY A 88 27.28 -15.24 44.62
C GLY A 88 28.75 -14.94 44.32
N GLY A 89 29.33 -13.87 44.87
CA GLY A 89 30.75 -13.54 44.64
C GLY A 89 31.07 -12.93 43.27
N LEU A 90 30.06 -12.54 42.48
CA LEU A 90 30.25 -11.84 41.21
C LEU A 90 31.02 -10.52 41.36
N ALA A 91 31.89 -10.24 40.39
CA ALA A 91 32.53 -8.94 40.26
C ALA A 91 31.53 -7.86 39.81
N SER A 92 31.87 -6.60 40.11
CA SER A 92 31.04 -5.43 39.79
C SER A 92 30.81 -5.26 38.28
N TYR A 93 29.64 -4.74 37.91
CA TYR A 93 29.25 -4.36 36.54
C TYR A 93 29.09 -5.53 35.56
N PRO A 94 28.15 -6.48 35.82
CA PRO A 94 27.75 -7.46 34.81
C PRO A 94 27.12 -6.76 33.61
N ASN A 95 27.23 -7.34 32.41
CA ASN A 95 26.61 -6.79 31.19
C ASN A 95 25.33 -7.50 30.77
N ALA A 96 25.21 -8.78 31.07
CA ALA A 96 24.01 -9.57 30.81
C ALA A 96 23.97 -10.78 31.74
N SER A 97 22.81 -11.41 31.86
CA SER A 97 22.65 -12.66 32.62
C SER A 97 21.63 -13.56 31.96
N LEU A 98 21.66 -14.84 32.26
CA LEU A 98 20.79 -15.86 31.69
C LEU A 98 20.53 -16.94 32.75
N ASN A 99 19.26 -17.24 33.01
CA ASN A 99 18.91 -18.54 33.58
C ASN A 99 18.72 -19.51 32.42
N TRP A 100 19.57 -20.52 32.32
CA TRP A 100 19.49 -21.56 31.31
C TRP A 100 19.28 -22.91 31.96
N ARG A 101 18.05 -23.45 31.89
CA ARG A 101 17.70 -24.77 32.44
C ARG A 101 18.12 -24.95 33.91
N GLY A 102 18.03 -23.88 34.70
CA GLY A 102 18.39 -23.87 36.12
C GLY A 102 19.83 -23.47 36.41
N ASP A 103 20.68 -23.31 35.40
CA ASP A 103 22.01 -22.70 35.54
C ASP A 103 21.93 -21.19 35.45
N TYR A 104 22.50 -20.50 36.44
CA TYR A 104 22.62 -19.05 36.40
C TYR A 104 23.95 -18.65 35.80
N ILE A 105 23.88 -17.93 34.69
CA ILE A 105 25.03 -17.53 33.89
C ILE A 105 25.06 -16.00 33.86
N VAL A 106 26.24 -15.41 34.03
CA VAL A 106 26.45 -13.97 33.95
C VAL A 106 27.59 -13.67 32.98
N PHE A 107 27.39 -12.65 32.16
CA PHE A 107 28.32 -12.19 31.15
C PHE A 107 28.92 -10.87 31.59
N GLN A 108 30.25 -10.77 31.57
CA GLN A 108 30.97 -9.57 31.99
C GLN A 108 32.21 -9.37 31.12
N GLY A 109 32.27 -8.28 30.37
CA GLY A 109 33.27 -8.06 29.35
C GLY A 109 33.20 -9.18 28.32
N CYS A 110 34.29 -9.92 28.20
CA CYS A 110 34.38 -11.11 27.36
C CYS A 110 34.21 -12.42 28.15
N ASN A 111 34.01 -12.36 29.47
CA ASN A 111 34.00 -13.52 30.36
C ASN A 111 32.58 -14.01 30.61
N VAL A 112 32.46 -15.32 30.82
CA VAL A 112 31.23 -16.00 31.23
C VAL A 112 31.44 -16.63 32.59
N TRP A 113 30.55 -16.30 33.51
CA TRP A 113 30.54 -16.81 34.88
C TRP A 113 29.32 -17.70 35.07
N ARG A 114 29.48 -18.84 35.76
CA ARG A 114 28.38 -19.75 36.06
C ARG A 114 28.28 -19.97 37.57
N LEU A 115 27.07 -19.87 38.12
CA LEU A 115 26.82 -20.16 39.53
C LEU A 115 26.93 -21.66 39.79
N SER A 116 27.76 -22.04 40.75
CA SER A 116 27.89 -23.42 41.21
C SER A 116 26.83 -23.73 42.25
N SER A 117 25.79 -24.49 41.85
CA SER A 117 24.71 -24.93 42.76
C SER A 117 25.08 -26.14 43.62
N THR A 118 26.25 -26.76 43.37
CA THR A 118 26.65 -28.03 44.01
C THR A 118 27.76 -27.90 45.04
N PHE A 119 28.46 -26.75 45.12
CA PHE A 119 29.64 -26.59 45.96
C PHE A 119 29.53 -25.44 46.96
N ASP A 120 29.45 -24.20 46.50
CA ASP A 120 29.63 -23.01 47.34
C ASP A 120 28.59 -21.91 47.11
N ASN A 121 27.66 -22.09 46.15
CA ASN A 121 26.76 -21.03 45.68
C ASN A 121 27.52 -19.76 45.24
N LEU A 122 28.71 -19.93 44.66
CA LEU A 122 29.51 -18.85 44.06
C LEU A 122 29.62 -18.99 42.55
N PHE A 123 29.83 -17.85 41.89
CA PHE A 123 30.09 -17.77 40.46
C PHE A 123 31.56 -18.07 40.16
N HIS A 124 31.78 -19.04 39.28
CA HIS A 124 33.10 -19.41 38.80
C HIS A 124 33.27 -19.04 37.33
N LEU A 125 34.49 -18.64 36.95
CA LEU A 125 34.81 -18.35 35.56
C LEU A 125 34.65 -19.64 34.74
N HIS A 126 33.78 -19.60 33.74
CA HIS A 126 33.41 -20.73 32.90
C HIS A 126 33.93 -20.60 31.46
N GLY A 127 34.72 -19.55 31.16
CA GLY A 127 35.35 -19.31 29.86
C GLY A 127 34.95 -17.97 29.23
N GLY A 128 35.18 -17.84 27.91
CA GLY A 128 34.91 -16.64 27.15
C GLY A 128 33.64 -16.70 26.27
N VAL A 129 33.11 -15.52 25.92
CA VAL A 129 32.02 -15.38 24.92
C VAL A 129 32.53 -15.47 23.49
N VAL A 130 33.78 -15.04 23.25
CA VAL A 130 34.38 -14.97 21.91
C VAL A 130 34.54 -16.36 21.30
N ASP A 131 35.01 -17.33 22.09
CA ASP A 131 35.16 -18.73 21.67
C ASP A 131 33.81 -19.40 21.33
N ARG A 132 32.69 -18.76 21.72
CA ARG A 132 31.32 -19.21 21.45
C ARG A 132 30.66 -18.42 20.31
N GLY A 133 31.43 -17.60 19.58
CA GLY A 133 30.95 -16.80 18.46
C GLY A 133 30.12 -15.57 18.84
N LEU A 134 30.25 -15.10 20.09
CA LEU A 134 29.52 -13.93 20.62
C LEU A 134 30.46 -12.73 20.82
N PRO A 135 29.97 -11.49 20.66
CA PRO A 135 30.75 -10.31 20.99
C PRO A 135 30.85 -10.11 22.51
N CYS A 136 31.88 -9.39 22.94
CA CYS A 136 31.99 -8.94 24.32
C CYS A 136 30.96 -7.86 24.66
N ASN A 137 30.74 -7.65 25.95
CA ASN A 137 29.84 -6.62 26.50
C ASN A 137 28.40 -6.76 26.00
N LEU A 138 27.83 -7.97 25.98
CA LEU A 138 26.43 -8.20 25.61
C LEU A 138 25.49 -7.27 26.37
N ASP A 139 24.45 -6.75 25.72
CA ASP A 139 23.48 -5.86 26.35
C ASP A 139 22.35 -6.65 27.04
N ALA A 140 22.06 -7.86 26.57
CA ALA A 140 21.12 -8.78 27.21
C ALA A 140 21.37 -10.23 26.79
N ALA A 141 20.94 -11.16 27.63
CA ALA A 141 20.84 -12.58 27.31
C ALA A 141 19.54 -13.11 27.94
N LEU A 142 18.83 -13.99 27.27
CA LEU A 142 17.65 -14.64 27.86
C LEU A 142 17.30 -15.94 27.13
N GLU A 143 16.55 -16.78 27.84
CA GLU A 143 15.92 -17.95 27.25
C GLU A 143 14.86 -17.53 26.24
N TRP A 144 14.88 -18.16 25.06
CA TRP A 144 14.08 -17.81 23.90
C TRP A 144 13.55 -19.05 23.17
N GLU A 145 12.24 -19.25 23.20
CA GLU A 145 11.60 -20.49 22.72
C GLU A 145 12.24 -21.73 23.37
N SER A 146 12.89 -22.60 22.60
CA SER A 146 13.64 -23.79 23.05
C SER A 146 15.15 -23.55 23.24
N GLY A 147 15.60 -22.34 22.97
CA GLY A 147 16.99 -21.90 22.88
C GLY A 147 17.27 -20.67 23.75
N ALA A 148 18.34 -19.95 23.46
CA ALA A 148 18.64 -18.65 24.08
C ALA A 148 18.94 -17.61 23.00
N ILE A 149 18.74 -16.33 23.33
CA ILE A 149 19.25 -15.22 22.51
C ILE A 149 20.23 -14.36 23.31
N PHE A 150 21.17 -13.77 22.59
CA PHE A 150 22.19 -12.86 23.10
C PHE A 150 22.14 -11.59 22.26
N ILE A 151 22.03 -10.42 22.89
CA ILE A 151 21.77 -9.15 22.20
C ILE A 151 22.98 -8.23 22.35
N LYS A 152 23.39 -7.59 21.25
CA LYS A 152 24.37 -6.51 21.25
C LYS A 152 24.05 -5.46 20.18
N GLY A 153 23.84 -4.21 20.60
CA GLY A 153 23.49 -3.11 19.72
C GLY A 153 22.20 -3.42 18.96
N SER A 154 22.24 -3.30 17.64
CA SER A 154 21.13 -3.65 16.73
C SER A 154 21.15 -5.12 16.29
N GLN A 155 21.98 -5.96 16.90
CA GLN A 155 22.18 -7.35 16.52
C GLN A 155 21.85 -8.33 17.65
N PHE A 156 21.48 -9.55 17.29
CA PHE A 156 21.39 -10.65 18.23
C PHE A 156 21.86 -11.98 17.63
N TRP A 157 22.24 -12.90 18.50
CA TRP A 157 22.60 -14.27 18.16
C TRP A 157 21.61 -15.21 18.83
N ARG A 158 21.33 -16.32 18.17
CA ARG A 158 20.40 -17.35 18.65
C ARG A 158 21.15 -18.66 18.85
N PHE A 159 21.00 -19.25 20.03
CA PHE A 159 21.50 -20.58 20.36
C PHE A 159 20.34 -21.57 20.46
N GLN A 160 20.43 -22.70 19.77
CA GLN A 160 19.54 -23.85 19.96
C GLN A 160 20.37 -25.10 20.22
N SER A 161 21.03 -25.61 19.18
CA SER A 161 22.09 -26.63 19.25
C SER A 161 23.47 -26.03 18.96
N GLU A 162 23.49 -24.99 18.14
CA GLU A 162 24.67 -24.20 17.76
C GLU A 162 24.33 -22.71 17.79
N MET A 163 25.35 -21.86 17.79
CA MET A 163 25.19 -20.41 17.72
C MET A 163 24.97 -19.97 16.28
N LYS A 164 23.89 -19.21 16.02
CA LYS A 164 23.61 -18.60 14.71
C LYS A 164 23.45 -17.09 14.84
N GLY A 165 23.84 -16.36 13.79
CA GLY A 165 23.76 -14.90 13.72
C GLY A 165 25.05 -14.28 13.18
N PRO A 166 25.20 -12.94 13.24
CA PRO A 166 24.23 -12.00 13.82
C PRO A 166 22.96 -11.84 12.98
N TYR A 167 21.82 -11.77 13.66
CA TYR A 167 20.52 -11.34 13.13
C TYR A 167 20.25 -9.90 13.54
N HIS A 168 19.35 -9.20 12.83
CA HIS A 168 18.98 -7.83 13.21
C HIS A 168 17.83 -7.86 14.22
N ILE A 169 17.93 -7.13 15.33
CA ILE A 169 16.92 -7.17 16.42
C ILE A 169 15.52 -6.71 16.02
N ASP A 170 15.40 -6.07 14.86
CA ASP A 170 14.11 -5.79 14.26
C ASP A 170 13.28 -7.07 14.11
N GLU A 171 13.89 -8.23 13.86
CA GLU A 171 13.21 -9.54 13.80
C GLU A 171 12.45 -9.91 15.09
N LEU A 172 12.81 -9.31 16.23
CA LEU A 172 12.10 -9.50 17.49
C LEU A 172 10.74 -8.77 17.55
N ASN A 173 10.42 -7.90 16.59
CA ASN A 173 9.15 -7.14 16.52
C ASN A 173 8.90 -6.25 17.76
N LEU A 174 9.95 -5.53 18.20
CA LEU A 174 9.89 -4.54 19.29
C LEU A 174 9.69 -3.11 18.73
N CYS A 175 8.53 -2.86 18.10
CA CYS A 175 8.27 -1.62 17.36
C CYS A 175 8.06 -0.35 18.21
N SER A 176 7.82 -0.47 19.51
CA SER A 176 7.60 0.68 20.41
C SER A 176 8.88 1.41 20.78
N TRP A 177 10.03 0.74 20.65
CA TRP A 177 11.35 1.33 20.81
C TRP A 177 12.03 1.51 19.47
N TYR A 178 12.85 2.54 19.38
CA TYR A 178 13.64 2.78 18.19
C TYR A 178 14.95 2.01 18.25
N ILE A 179 14.91 0.73 17.87
CA ILE A 179 16.06 -0.16 18.04
C ILE A 179 16.86 -0.40 16.75
N CYS A 180 16.44 0.22 15.64
CA CYS A 180 17.09 0.06 14.34
C CYS A 180 18.19 1.11 14.05
N GLY A 181 18.33 2.14 14.90
CA GLY A 181 19.09 3.36 14.57
C GLY A 181 18.44 4.15 13.42
N GLU A 182 18.85 5.41 13.19
CA GLU A 182 18.39 6.16 12.01
C GLU A 182 18.82 5.41 10.75
N ALA A 183 17.89 4.67 10.17
CA ALA A 183 18.17 3.90 8.99
C ALA A 183 18.48 4.92 7.89
N THR A 184 19.74 4.98 7.45
CA THR A 184 20.26 6.03 6.55
C THR A 184 19.39 6.27 5.31
N TRP A 185 18.59 5.29 4.89
CA TRP A 185 17.63 5.43 3.80
C TRP A 185 16.48 6.42 4.10
N MET A 186 16.11 6.64 5.38
CA MET A 186 15.09 7.61 5.78
C MET A 186 15.60 9.06 5.68
N THR A 187 16.92 9.27 5.76
CA THR A 187 17.56 10.59 5.65
C THR A 187 18.14 10.85 4.26
N LYS A 188 18.29 9.81 3.43
CA LYS A 188 18.73 9.95 2.05
C LYS A 188 17.68 10.68 1.21
N MET A 189 18.13 11.69 0.48
CA MET A 189 17.32 12.25 -0.60
C MET A 189 17.17 11.23 -1.72
N ASN A 190 15.96 11.14 -2.26
CA ASN A 190 15.63 10.24 -3.35
C ASN A 190 16.35 10.69 -4.64
N GLN A 191 17.23 9.84 -5.17
CA GLN A 191 17.96 10.07 -6.43
C GLN A 191 17.36 9.24 -7.56
N GLY A 192 17.25 9.83 -8.76
CA GLY A 192 16.72 9.17 -9.96
C GLY A 192 15.63 9.99 -10.66
N THR A 193 15.11 9.48 -11.78
CA THR A 193 13.97 10.09 -12.47
C THR A 193 12.75 10.03 -11.55
N LEU A 194 12.31 11.21 -11.10
CA LEU A 194 11.19 11.34 -10.18
C LEU A 194 9.90 10.82 -10.85
N HIS A 195 9.28 9.86 -10.19
CA HIS A 195 7.93 9.39 -10.45
C HIS A 195 7.18 9.35 -9.12
N CYS A 196 5.86 9.27 -9.15
CA CYS A 196 5.05 9.26 -7.94
C CYS A 196 4.03 8.13 -8.09
N ASN A 197 4.17 7.09 -7.27
CA ASN A 197 3.40 5.85 -7.41
C ASN A 197 3.46 5.23 -8.82
N GLY A 198 4.66 5.20 -9.39
CA GLY A 198 4.94 4.57 -10.68
C GLY A 198 4.67 5.41 -11.93
N ASP A 199 4.04 6.59 -11.82
CA ASP A 199 3.73 7.46 -12.97
C ASP A 199 4.23 8.90 -12.72
N THR A 200 5.02 9.43 -13.65
CA THR A 200 5.58 10.79 -13.55
C THR A 200 4.51 11.86 -13.68
N ARG A 201 3.40 11.58 -14.38
CA ARG A 201 2.29 12.51 -14.59
C ARG A 201 1.54 12.82 -13.28
N LEU A 202 1.59 11.91 -12.30
CA LEU A 202 0.95 12.07 -10.99
C LEU A 202 1.73 12.99 -10.05
N CYS A 203 3.01 13.27 -10.32
CA CYS A 203 3.85 14.02 -9.39
C CYS A 203 3.41 15.46 -9.14
N ASP A 204 2.73 16.07 -10.10
CA ASP A 204 2.19 17.43 -10.00
C ASP A 204 0.76 17.46 -9.44
N LEU A 205 0.22 16.32 -8.99
CA LEU A 205 -1.09 16.24 -8.34
C LEU A 205 -0.95 16.27 -6.82
N LYS A 206 -1.98 16.75 -6.14
CA LYS A 206 -2.11 16.66 -4.68
C LYS A 206 -2.67 15.30 -4.25
N LEU A 207 -2.52 14.94 -2.97
CA LEU A 207 -3.07 13.69 -2.43
C LEU A 207 -4.59 13.55 -2.69
N ASN A 208 -5.36 14.62 -2.55
CA ASN A 208 -6.80 14.61 -2.82
C ASN A 208 -7.18 14.65 -4.32
N GLN A 209 -6.20 14.66 -5.22
CA GLN A 209 -6.38 14.67 -6.67
C GLN A 209 -5.99 13.34 -7.33
N VAL A 210 -5.44 12.39 -6.58
CA VAL A 210 -5.10 11.04 -7.06
C VAL A 210 -6.05 9.99 -6.51
N THR A 211 -6.12 8.87 -7.23
CA THR A 211 -6.80 7.65 -6.79
C THR A 211 -5.76 6.59 -6.41
N LEU A 212 -5.90 5.97 -5.25
CA LEU A 212 -5.03 4.93 -4.74
C LEU A 212 -5.78 3.58 -4.71
N PRO A 213 -5.14 2.45 -5.09
CA PRO A 213 -5.72 1.14 -4.85
C PRO A 213 -5.61 0.81 -3.36
N GLY A 214 -6.75 0.47 -2.76
CA GLY A 214 -6.91 0.31 -1.31
C GLY A 214 -7.31 -1.09 -0.90
N LEU A 215 -6.84 -1.49 0.28
CA LEU A 215 -7.14 -2.77 0.91
C LEU A 215 -8.05 -2.55 2.12
N HIS A 216 -9.28 -3.05 2.05
CA HIS A 216 -10.24 -3.07 3.15
C HIS A 216 -9.81 -4.10 4.21
N ASN A 217 -9.95 -3.74 5.49
CA ASN A 217 -9.53 -4.56 6.64
C ASN A 217 -8.12 -5.13 6.46
N ALA A 218 -7.20 -4.27 6.01
CA ALA A 218 -5.80 -4.55 5.84
C ALA A 218 -5.23 -5.17 7.13
N GLY A 219 -4.71 -6.38 7.00
CA GLY A 219 -4.24 -7.16 8.14
C GLY A 219 -5.25 -8.20 8.67
N SER A 220 -6.43 -8.38 8.08
CA SER A 220 -7.29 -9.53 8.41
C SER A 220 -6.80 -10.83 7.73
N GLY A 221 -5.90 -11.55 8.41
CA GLY A 221 -5.39 -12.84 7.94
C GLY A 221 -4.10 -12.76 7.11
N PHE A 222 -3.32 -11.70 7.28
CA PHE A 222 -1.95 -11.59 6.74
C PHE A 222 -0.95 -12.49 7.49
N ASP A 223 -1.29 -12.87 8.74
CA ASP A 223 -0.43 -13.60 9.65
C ASP A 223 -1.13 -14.87 10.17
N ARG A 224 -1.09 -15.93 9.35
CA ARG A 224 -1.64 -17.28 9.59
C ARG A 224 -3.16 -17.47 9.41
N GLY A 225 -3.89 -16.45 8.92
CA GLY A 225 -5.33 -16.56 8.66
C GLY A 225 -6.15 -16.91 9.91
N PHE A 226 -7.43 -17.25 9.71
CA PHE A 226 -8.40 -17.54 10.78
C PHE A 226 -8.86 -19.01 10.82
N GLY A 227 -8.12 -19.93 10.19
CA GLY A 227 -8.48 -21.35 10.14
C GLY A 227 -9.85 -21.61 9.49
N LEU A 228 -10.75 -22.28 10.22
CA LEU A 228 -12.05 -22.72 9.71
C LEU A 228 -13.00 -21.58 9.30
N VAL A 229 -12.79 -20.36 9.79
CA VAL A 229 -13.65 -19.20 9.48
C VAL A 229 -13.07 -18.27 8.42
N ASN A 230 -11.98 -18.65 7.76
CA ASN A 230 -11.34 -17.86 6.70
C ASN A 230 -12.31 -17.35 5.65
N CYS A 231 -13.29 -18.17 5.25
CA CYS A 231 -14.31 -17.82 4.26
C CYS A 231 -15.03 -16.49 4.59
N TRP A 232 -15.30 -16.22 5.86
CA TRP A 232 -16.11 -15.07 6.30
C TRP A 232 -15.32 -13.98 7.04
N ALA A 233 -14.06 -14.25 7.38
CA ALA A 233 -13.26 -13.33 8.19
C ALA A 233 -12.02 -12.79 7.46
N ARG A 234 -11.50 -13.50 6.46
CA ARG A 234 -10.27 -13.12 5.75
C ARG A 234 -10.61 -12.20 4.58
N ASN A 235 -9.95 -11.06 4.46
CA ASN A 235 -10.16 -10.09 3.36
C ASN A 235 -9.04 -10.11 2.32
N HIS A 236 -7.93 -10.82 2.58
CA HIS A 236 -6.83 -11.04 1.65
C HIS A 236 -6.04 -12.30 2.02
N ALA A 237 -5.46 -12.96 1.02
CA ALA A 237 -4.59 -14.12 1.15
C ALA A 237 -3.09 -13.80 1.26
N LYS A 238 -2.65 -12.64 0.79
CA LYS A 238 -1.25 -12.20 0.73
C LYS A 238 -0.84 -11.40 1.96
N THR A 239 0.48 -11.32 2.19
CA THR A 239 1.05 -10.43 3.20
C THR A 239 0.91 -8.96 2.77
N ILE A 240 1.02 -8.02 3.71
CA ILE A 240 0.95 -6.58 3.40
C ILE A 240 2.06 -6.18 2.41
N LEU A 241 3.28 -6.70 2.58
CA LEU A 241 4.39 -6.42 1.66
C LEU A 241 4.06 -6.89 0.23
N GLU A 242 3.55 -8.11 0.08
CA GLU A 242 3.15 -8.64 -1.24
C GLU A 242 2.02 -7.81 -1.87
N GLN A 243 1.02 -7.40 -1.08
CA GLN A 243 -0.07 -6.54 -1.56
C GLN A 243 0.45 -5.19 -2.05
N MET A 244 1.40 -4.58 -1.33
CA MET A 244 2.03 -3.34 -1.75
C MET A 244 2.91 -3.54 -2.99
N GLN A 245 3.60 -4.67 -3.11
CA GLN A 245 4.35 -5.00 -4.34
C GLN A 245 3.44 -5.16 -5.57
N LEU A 246 2.18 -5.60 -5.39
CA LEU A 246 1.19 -5.63 -6.46
C LEU A 246 0.67 -4.25 -6.86
N GLY A 247 0.71 -3.29 -5.95
CA GLY A 247 0.33 -1.90 -6.21
C GLY A 247 -0.49 -1.24 -5.13
N ILE A 248 -0.89 -1.93 -4.05
CA ILE A 248 -1.69 -1.32 -2.96
C ILE A 248 -0.93 -0.15 -2.33
N ARG A 249 -1.62 1.00 -2.20
CA ARG A 249 -1.07 2.23 -1.59
C ARG A 249 -1.93 2.80 -0.47
N HIS A 250 -3.11 2.24 -0.26
CA HIS A 250 -3.99 2.59 0.85
C HIS A 250 -4.30 1.36 1.70
N LEU A 251 -4.08 1.45 3.01
CA LEU A 251 -4.38 0.40 3.98
C LEU A 251 -5.45 0.91 4.95
N ASP A 252 -6.63 0.28 4.92
CA ASP A 252 -7.70 0.53 5.89
C ASP A 252 -7.65 -0.55 6.98
N ILE A 253 -7.30 -0.19 8.21
CA ILE A 253 -6.86 -1.11 9.26
C ILE A 253 -7.74 -0.97 10.51
N ASP A 254 -8.58 -1.97 10.77
CA ASP A 254 -9.27 -2.10 12.05
C ASP A 254 -8.25 -2.51 13.12
N THR A 255 -8.29 -1.87 14.28
CA THR A 255 -7.33 -2.09 15.36
C THR A 255 -7.99 -2.48 16.66
N SER A 256 -7.33 -3.30 17.47
CA SER A 256 -7.78 -3.66 18.81
C SER A 256 -6.62 -4.01 19.74
N PHE A 257 -6.81 -3.88 21.06
CA PHE A 257 -6.07 -4.70 22.03
C PHE A 257 -6.89 -5.87 22.55
N THR A 258 -8.18 -5.68 22.80
CA THR A 258 -8.96 -6.65 23.57
C THR A 258 -9.11 -7.98 22.84
N VAL A 259 -9.30 -7.94 21.52
CA VAL A 259 -9.43 -9.14 20.68
C VAL A 259 -8.09 -9.85 20.50
N CYS A 260 -7.02 -9.07 20.34
CA CYS A 260 -5.69 -9.61 20.04
C CYS A 260 -4.82 -9.93 21.27
N GLY A 261 -5.12 -9.36 22.44
CA GLY A 261 -4.20 -9.39 23.59
C GLY A 261 -2.92 -8.56 23.40
N LEU A 262 -2.85 -7.76 22.33
CA LEU A 262 -1.76 -6.85 21.95
C LEU A 262 -2.29 -5.80 20.98
N LEU A 263 -1.49 -4.79 20.60
CA LEU A 263 -1.86 -3.87 19.52
C LEU A 263 -1.88 -4.60 18.17
N GLY A 264 -3.06 -5.02 17.74
CA GLY A 264 -3.23 -5.87 16.56
C GLY A 264 -4.25 -5.35 15.57
N SER A 265 -4.14 -5.84 14.34
CA SER A 265 -5.23 -5.72 13.37
C SER A 265 -6.34 -6.70 13.74
N SER A 266 -7.58 -6.31 13.51
CA SER A 266 -8.75 -7.17 13.76
C SER A 266 -9.68 -7.19 12.57
N HIS A 267 -10.61 -8.14 12.58
CA HIS A 267 -11.83 -8.06 11.79
C HIS A 267 -12.94 -8.66 12.64
N SER A 268 -13.84 -7.81 13.12
CA SER A 268 -14.80 -8.18 14.17
C SER A 268 -14.08 -8.80 15.39
N MET A 269 -14.45 -10.01 15.79
CA MET A 269 -13.89 -10.74 16.94
C MET A 269 -12.61 -11.54 16.63
N PHE A 270 -12.03 -11.40 15.43
CA PHE A 270 -10.86 -12.17 15.02
C PHE A 270 -9.60 -11.30 15.00
N CYS A 271 -8.52 -11.81 15.60
CA CYS A 271 -7.22 -11.15 15.59
C CYS A 271 -6.43 -11.51 14.33
N GLY A 272 -6.10 -10.51 13.51
CA GLY A 272 -5.40 -10.67 12.24
C GLY A 272 -3.88 -10.73 12.34
N GLY A 273 -3.30 -10.25 13.45
CA GLY A 273 -1.86 -10.21 13.73
C GLY A 273 -1.44 -8.87 14.36
N SER A 274 -0.14 -8.70 14.65
CA SER A 274 0.33 -7.46 15.30
C SER A 274 0.51 -6.30 14.32
N ILE A 275 0.17 -5.08 14.76
CA ILE A 275 0.41 -3.87 13.97
C ILE A 275 1.90 -3.67 13.69
N CYS A 276 2.78 -4.01 14.64
CA CYS A 276 4.22 -3.97 14.43
C CYS A 276 4.67 -4.72 13.17
N ARG A 277 4.11 -5.91 12.90
CA ARG A 277 4.42 -6.68 11.69
C ARG A 277 3.93 -5.99 10.41
N ILE A 278 2.76 -5.35 10.45
CA ILE A 278 2.26 -4.52 9.33
C ILE A 278 3.21 -3.35 9.08
N LEU A 279 3.54 -2.57 10.12
CA LEU A 279 4.43 -1.40 10.00
C LEU A 279 5.81 -1.78 9.45
N LYS A 280 6.38 -2.91 9.87
CA LYS A 280 7.65 -3.39 9.32
C LYS A 280 7.59 -3.75 7.84
N GLN A 281 6.49 -4.36 7.40
CA GLN A 281 6.28 -4.67 5.98
C GLN A 281 6.14 -3.38 5.15
N VAL A 282 5.37 -2.41 5.63
CA VAL A 282 5.25 -1.08 5.02
C VAL A 282 6.62 -0.38 4.95
N ARG A 283 7.39 -0.41 6.04
CA ARG A 283 8.73 0.17 6.09
C ARG A 283 9.70 -0.49 5.11
N THR A 284 9.65 -1.82 4.99
CA THR A 284 10.44 -2.58 4.02
C THR A 284 10.08 -2.19 2.59
N PHE A 285 8.79 -2.05 2.30
CA PHE A 285 8.33 -1.57 1.01
C PHE A 285 8.84 -0.16 0.69
N LEU A 286 8.70 0.78 1.62
CA LEU A 286 9.11 2.19 1.41
C LEU A 286 10.63 2.38 1.30
N SER A 287 11.43 1.50 1.91
CA SER A 287 12.90 1.53 1.77
C SER A 287 13.36 1.00 0.42
N GLN A 288 12.63 0.03 -0.15
CA GLN A 288 12.88 -0.52 -1.48
C GLN A 288 12.30 0.36 -2.59
N ASN A 289 11.30 1.18 -2.29
CA ASN A 289 10.59 2.00 -3.26
C ASN A 289 10.56 3.47 -2.81
N PRO A 290 11.62 4.25 -3.07
CA PRO A 290 11.80 5.62 -2.57
C PRO A 290 10.76 6.64 -3.06
N HIS A 291 10.09 6.35 -4.18
CA HIS A 291 9.16 7.25 -4.86
C HIS A 291 7.67 6.92 -4.60
N GLU A 292 7.43 6.01 -3.66
CA GLU A 292 6.08 5.53 -3.33
C GLU A 292 5.52 6.25 -2.11
N ILE A 293 4.25 6.62 -2.20
CA ILE A 293 3.47 7.26 -1.14
C ILE A 293 2.40 6.28 -0.67
N VAL A 294 2.24 6.20 0.65
CA VAL A 294 1.32 5.27 1.30
C VAL A 294 0.42 6.03 2.28
N THR A 295 -0.87 5.69 2.25
CA THR A 295 -1.85 6.16 3.23
C THR A 295 -2.26 4.99 4.12
N MET A 296 -2.27 5.20 5.44
CA MET A 296 -2.78 4.24 6.43
C MET A 296 -3.94 4.87 7.18
N ASN A 297 -5.14 4.31 7.00
CA ASN A 297 -6.34 4.67 7.74
C ASN A 297 -6.52 3.67 8.89
N PHE A 298 -6.40 4.12 10.12
CA PHE A 298 -6.77 3.34 11.29
C PHE A 298 -8.17 3.79 11.69
N ASN A 299 -9.17 3.15 11.10
CA ASN A 299 -10.53 3.68 10.98
C ASN A 299 -11.36 3.67 12.29
N HIS A 300 -12.62 4.08 12.17
CA HIS A 300 -13.59 4.14 13.27
C HIS A 300 -14.04 2.78 13.85
N GLU A 301 -13.70 1.64 13.24
CA GLU A 301 -13.93 0.30 13.80
C GLU A 301 -12.90 -0.09 14.90
N MET A 302 -11.98 0.84 15.22
CA MET A 302 -11.05 0.72 16.34
C MET A 302 -11.73 0.33 17.66
N ILE A 303 -11.35 -0.84 18.17
CA ILE A 303 -11.77 -1.36 19.48
C ILE A 303 -10.81 -0.84 20.54
N ASP A 304 -11.34 -0.45 21.70
CA ASP A 304 -10.57 0.04 22.85
C ASP A 304 -9.58 1.18 22.54
N PRO A 305 -10.06 2.29 21.94
CA PRO A 305 -9.23 3.41 21.47
C PRO A 305 -8.31 4.03 22.55
N GLN A 306 -8.69 3.92 23.82
CA GLN A 306 -7.89 4.38 24.96
C GLN A 306 -6.56 3.61 25.13
N LYS A 307 -6.48 2.37 24.63
CA LYS A 307 -5.24 1.58 24.60
C LYS A 307 -4.57 1.68 23.23
N VAL A 308 -5.37 1.55 22.16
CA VAL A 308 -4.89 1.58 20.77
C VAL A 308 -4.15 2.89 20.44
N ILE A 309 -4.77 4.05 20.64
CA ILE A 309 -4.20 5.33 20.18
C ILE A 309 -2.81 5.61 20.77
N PRO A 310 -2.59 5.49 22.10
CA PRO A 310 -1.26 5.66 22.68
C PRO A 310 -0.21 4.72 22.07
N ALA A 311 -0.51 3.42 22.01
CA ALA A 311 0.43 2.41 21.55
C ALA A 311 0.73 2.53 20.05
N LEU A 312 -0.31 2.75 19.24
CA LEU A 312 -0.19 2.95 17.80
C LEU A 312 0.63 4.20 17.49
N THR A 313 0.36 5.31 18.19
CA THR A 313 1.12 6.55 18.00
C THR A 313 2.59 6.36 18.36
N ARG A 314 2.89 5.61 19.43
CA ARG A 314 4.26 5.26 19.82
C ARG A 314 4.95 4.44 18.73
N GLN A 315 4.32 3.37 18.26
CA GLN A 315 4.91 2.52 17.21
C GLN A 315 5.09 3.29 15.89
N LEU A 316 4.11 4.08 15.44
CA LEU A 316 4.26 4.87 14.21
C LEU A 316 5.40 5.88 14.31
N LYS A 317 5.54 6.59 15.42
CA LYS A 317 6.68 7.50 15.64
C LYS A 317 8.00 6.77 15.59
N SER A 318 8.11 5.66 16.31
CA SER A 318 9.33 4.87 16.32
C SER A 318 9.66 4.35 14.92
N GLN A 319 8.69 3.81 14.20
CA GLN A 319 8.95 3.14 12.92
C GLN A 319 9.07 4.11 11.73
N PHE A 320 8.47 5.29 11.79
CA PHE A 320 8.31 6.18 10.62
C PHE A 320 8.56 7.67 10.88
N SER A 321 9.08 8.11 12.04
CA SER A 321 9.18 9.53 12.43
C SER A 321 9.47 10.52 11.29
N LEU A 322 10.50 10.25 10.47
CA LEU A 322 10.94 11.10 9.37
C LEU A 322 10.06 11.02 8.10
N LEU A 323 9.27 9.96 7.97
CA LEU A 323 8.39 9.71 6.83
C LEU A 323 6.95 10.20 7.04
N LEU A 324 6.56 10.44 8.29
CA LEU A 324 5.22 10.86 8.64
C LEU A 324 4.95 12.26 8.08
N ASN A 325 3.97 12.37 7.18
CA ASN A 325 3.58 13.63 6.58
C ASN A 325 2.71 14.45 7.54
N ASP A 326 3.05 15.70 7.74
CA ASP A 326 2.33 16.66 8.59
C ASP A 326 1.93 17.95 7.86
N GLU A 327 2.13 17.98 6.54
CA GLU A 327 2.10 19.20 5.76
C GLU A 327 0.69 19.79 5.66
N PHE A 328 -0.32 18.94 5.45
CA PHE A 328 -1.73 19.38 5.44
C PHE A 328 -2.13 20.15 6.69
N ARG A 329 -1.60 19.74 7.85
CA ARG A 329 -1.93 20.35 9.15
C ARG A 329 -1.01 21.50 9.53
N ASN A 330 0.15 21.64 8.89
CA ASN A 330 1.12 22.70 9.12
C ASN A 330 1.06 23.82 8.07
N SER A 331 0.48 23.58 6.89
CA SER A 331 0.41 24.56 5.80
C SER A 331 -0.47 25.76 6.11
N GLY A 332 -1.30 25.72 7.17
CA GLY A 332 -2.22 26.78 7.57
C GLY A 332 -3.45 26.91 6.67
N GLU A 333 -3.33 26.49 5.41
CA GLU A 333 -4.36 26.60 4.36
C GLU A 333 -5.20 25.32 4.19
N ARG A 334 -4.94 24.26 4.98
CA ARG A 334 -5.56 22.92 4.81
C ARG A 334 -5.41 22.40 3.38
N GLN A 335 -4.19 22.47 2.86
CA GLN A 335 -3.88 21.98 1.52
C GLN A 335 -2.96 20.77 1.60
N TRP A 336 -3.31 19.73 0.85
CA TRP A 336 -2.44 18.58 0.66
C TRP A 336 -1.22 18.95 -0.18
N PRO A 337 -0.03 18.40 0.13
CA PRO A 337 1.16 18.61 -0.70
C PRO A 337 0.99 18.02 -2.08
N LEU A 338 1.79 18.52 -3.03
CA LEU A 338 2.02 17.79 -4.27
C LEU A 338 2.74 16.47 -3.95
N LEU A 339 2.44 15.43 -4.72
CA LEU A 339 3.09 14.13 -4.51
C LEU A 339 4.61 14.23 -4.64
N GLN A 340 5.13 15.06 -5.57
CA GLN A 340 6.57 15.29 -5.69
C GLN A 340 7.21 15.91 -4.44
N GLU A 341 6.50 16.80 -3.75
CA GLU A 341 7.01 17.47 -2.54
C GLU A 341 7.09 16.46 -1.40
N ALA A 342 6.07 15.63 -1.23
CA ALA A 342 6.07 14.52 -0.29
C ALA A 342 7.20 13.51 -0.57
N VAL A 343 7.46 13.17 -1.85
CA VAL A 343 8.58 12.29 -2.23
C VAL A 343 9.94 12.94 -1.97
N ARG A 344 10.14 14.20 -2.37
CA ARG A 344 11.43 14.89 -2.23
C ARG A 344 11.80 15.15 -0.77
N SER A 345 10.81 15.48 0.07
CA SER A 345 10.99 15.67 1.51
C SER A 345 11.01 14.36 2.31
N ASN A 346 10.84 13.22 1.63
CA ASN A 346 10.65 11.88 2.19
C ASN A 346 9.47 11.74 3.18
N LYS A 347 8.56 12.72 3.25
CA LYS A 347 7.32 12.67 4.04
C LYS A 347 6.20 11.93 3.30
N ARG A 348 6.41 10.63 3.07
CA ARG A 348 5.60 9.80 2.17
C ARG A 348 4.52 8.95 2.85
N VAL A 349 4.37 9.05 4.17
CA VAL A 349 3.40 8.28 4.95
C VAL A 349 2.32 9.19 5.52
N PHE A 350 1.09 9.01 5.05
CA PHE A 350 -0.08 9.76 5.51
C PHE A 350 -0.93 8.88 6.43
N VAL A 351 -1.17 9.32 7.66
CA VAL A 351 -1.90 8.55 8.67
C VAL A 351 -3.21 9.23 9.04
N PHE A 352 -4.30 8.47 9.08
CA PHE A 352 -5.63 8.93 9.50
C PHE A 352 -6.10 8.16 10.73
N TYR A 353 -6.64 8.89 11.72
CA TYR A 353 -7.29 8.36 12.93
C TYR A 353 -8.72 8.88 13.05
N PRO A 354 -9.66 8.16 13.69
CA PRO A 354 -10.92 8.73 14.15
C PRO A 354 -10.61 9.85 15.15
N ALA A 355 -10.82 11.11 14.75
CA ALA A 355 -10.73 12.20 15.71
C ALA A 355 -11.90 12.06 16.67
N ALA A 356 -11.56 11.74 17.92
CA ALA A 356 -12.54 11.39 18.91
C ALA A 356 -13.54 12.55 19.12
N GLN A 357 -14.82 12.25 18.90
CA GLN A 357 -15.93 13.20 18.87
C GLN A 357 -15.94 14.09 20.13
N SER A 358 -16.09 15.40 19.90
CA SER A 358 -16.33 16.48 20.88
C SER A 358 -15.18 16.83 21.85
N ARG A 359 -14.96 18.15 22.00
CA ARG A 359 -13.85 18.82 22.70
C ARG A 359 -13.72 18.55 24.22
N ALA A 360 -14.45 17.61 24.81
CA ALA A 360 -14.52 17.47 26.27
C ALA A 360 -14.17 16.10 26.85
N LYS A 361 -14.21 14.98 26.11
CA LYS A 361 -14.00 13.62 26.69
C LYS A 361 -13.38 12.59 25.76
N SER A 362 -12.50 13.00 24.87
CA SER A 362 -12.09 12.17 23.74
C SER A 362 -10.60 11.81 23.84
N TYR A 363 -10.29 10.54 24.17
CA TYR A 363 -8.92 10.05 24.45
C TYR A 363 -7.92 10.36 23.32
N GLY A 364 -8.39 10.45 22.07
CA GLY A 364 -7.55 10.75 20.91
C GLY A 364 -7.20 12.22 20.69
N PHE A 365 -7.93 13.18 21.29
CA PHE A 365 -7.75 14.61 20.96
C PHE A 365 -6.39 15.16 21.38
N GLY A 366 -5.87 14.72 22.53
CA GLY A 366 -4.53 15.10 22.99
C GLY A 366 -3.43 14.63 22.03
N TYR A 367 -3.56 13.42 21.49
CA TYR A 367 -2.62 12.89 20.49
C TYR A 367 -2.75 13.63 19.16
N TYR A 368 -3.96 13.83 18.68
CA TYR A 368 -4.22 14.57 17.45
C TYR A 368 -3.69 16.01 17.52
N THR A 369 -3.88 16.73 18.63
CA THR A 369 -3.42 18.13 18.76
C THR A 369 -1.89 18.23 18.81
N LYS A 370 -1.23 17.32 19.55
CA LYS A 370 0.24 17.29 19.70
C LYS A 370 0.97 16.79 18.46
N ASN A 371 0.37 15.91 17.66
CA ASN A 371 1.02 15.25 16.53
C ASN A 371 0.38 15.68 15.21
N LYS A 372 1.01 16.63 14.52
CA LYS A 372 0.47 17.23 13.28
C LYS A 372 0.45 16.27 12.08
N TRP A 373 1.18 15.17 12.14
CA TRP A 373 1.12 14.11 11.13
C TRP A 373 -0.11 13.19 11.25
N ILE A 374 -0.86 13.27 12.35
CA ILE A 374 -2.13 12.56 12.49
C ILE A 374 -3.21 13.38 11.80
N HIS A 375 -3.79 12.84 10.73
CA HIS A 375 -4.94 13.41 10.06
C HIS A 375 -6.22 12.85 10.68
N THR A 376 -7.29 13.62 10.65
CA THR A 376 -8.58 13.17 11.17
C THR A 376 -9.37 12.44 10.10
N GLU A 377 -9.99 11.32 10.45
CA GLU A 377 -10.97 10.62 9.62
C GLU A 377 -12.17 11.51 9.28
N TYR A 378 -12.45 12.61 10.01
CA TYR A 378 -13.42 13.63 9.53
C TYR A 378 -13.12 14.20 8.14
N TRP A 379 -11.88 14.12 7.66
CA TRP A 379 -11.52 14.52 6.30
C TRP A 379 -11.63 13.37 5.29
N LEU A 380 -11.86 12.16 5.77
CA LEU A 380 -11.93 10.94 5.01
C LEU A 380 -13.35 10.38 5.12
N ALA A 381 -14.06 10.36 4.00
CA ALA A 381 -15.34 9.70 3.89
C ALA A 381 -15.18 8.37 3.15
N SER A 382 -16.13 7.47 3.34
CA SER A 382 -16.26 6.24 2.57
C SER A 382 -17.64 6.15 1.91
N THR A 383 -17.74 5.63 0.69
CA THR A 383 -19.00 5.31 0.03
C THR A 383 -19.63 4.02 0.54
N TRP A 384 -19.00 3.36 1.52
CA TRP A 384 -19.48 2.10 2.05
C TRP A 384 -20.92 2.23 2.57
N GLN A 385 -21.77 1.32 2.08
CA GLN A 385 -23.13 1.14 2.54
C GLN A 385 -23.47 -0.33 2.36
N THR A 386 -24.16 -0.93 3.34
CA THR A 386 -24.62 -2.31 3.24
C THR A 386 -25.51 -2.48 2.02
N PHE A 387 -25.11 -3.35 1.10
CA PHE A 387 -25.93 -3.81 -0.02
C PHE A 387 -26.02 -5.33 0.02
N LEU A 388 -27.23 -5.86 -0.20
CA LEU A 388 -27.46 -7.30 -0.31
C LEU A 388 -27.39 -7.69 -1.79
N ILE A 389 -26.51 -8.64 -2.12
CA ILE A 389 -26.51 -9.26 -3.45
C ILE A 389 -27.73 -10.17 -3.53
N SER A 390 -28.62 -9.92 -4.49
CA SER A 390 -29.79 -10.77 -4.71
C SER A 390 -29.35 -12.16 -5.16
N PRO A 391 -29.82 -13.25 -4.51
CA PRO A 391 -29.52 -14.62 -4.94
C PRO A 391 -30.00 -14.95 -6.36
N ILE A 392 -30.90 -14.13 -6.92
CA ILE A 392 -31.60 -14.40 -8.18
C ILE A 392 -30.79 -13.93 -9.40
N ASN A 393 -29.99 -12.88 -9.26
CA ASN A 393 -29.31 -12.25 -10.40
C ASN A 393 -27.77 -12.34 -10.37
N SER A 394 -27.15 -12.70 -9.24
CA SER A 394 -25.69 -12.80 -9.10
C SER A 394 -24.94 -11.61 -9.75
N ASP A 395 -25.46 -10.40 -9.58
CA ASP A 395 -24.98 -9.18 -10.24
C ASP A 395 -24.75 -8.09 -9.19
N CYS A 396 -23.59 -7.43 -9.27
CA CYS A 396 -23.17 -6.35 -8.39
C CYS A 396 -23.50 -4.95 -8.94
N SER A 397 -24.16 -4.82 -10.09
CA SER A 397 -24.48 -3.54 -10.76
C SER A 397 -25.17 -2.50 -9.86
N GLY A 398 -25.94 -2.94 -8.85
CA GLY A 398 -26.54 -2.08 -7.83
C GLY A 398 -25.53 -1.22 -7.06
N ILE A 399 -24.26 -1.67 -7.00
CA ILE A 399 -23.17 -0.98 -6.30
C ILE A 399 -22.82 0.35 -6.95
N VAL A 400 -22.89 0.46 -8.28
CA VAL A 400 -22.57 1.69 -9.01
C VAL A 400 -23.53 2.81 -8.59
N ARG A 401 -24.82 2.49 -8.48
CA ARG A 401 -25.85 3.43 -8.03
C ARG A 401 -25.67 3.83 -6.57
N VAL A 402 -25.34 2.88 -5.69
CA VAL A 402 -25.08 3.16 -4.27
C VAL A 402 -23.87 4.09 -4.13
N THR A 403 -22.78 3.76 -4.83
CA THR A 403 -21.56 4.56 -4.90
C THR A 403 -21.84 5.98 -5.38
N GLN A 404 -22.63 6.14 -6.45
CA GLN A 404 -23.03 7.46 -6.96
C GLN A 404 -23.74 8.30 -5.89
N ASN A 405 -24.74 7.73 -5.22
CA ASN A 405 -25.52 8.44 -4.19
C ASN A 405 -24.65 8.85 -2.99
N GLN A 406 -23.77 7.95 -2.54
CA GLN A 406 -22.87 8.25 -1.43
C GLN A 406 -21.82 9.29 -1.83
N CYS A 407 -21.30 9.24 -3.06
CA CYS A 407 -20.38 10.24 -3.58
C CYS A 407 -21.01 11.63 -3.64
N GLN A 408 -22.27 11.74 -4.07
CA GLN A 408 -23.00 13.01 -4.01
C GLN A 408 -23.15 13.53 -2.57
N ALA A 409 -23.52 12.66 -1.64
CA ALA A 409 -23.73 13.04 -0.24
C ALA A 409 -22.44 13.44 0.47
N LYS A 410 -21.30 12.86 0.08
CA LYS A 410 -19.99 13.03 0.74
C LYS A 410 -18.99 13.81 -0.11
N GLN A 411 -19.46 14.54 -1.12
CA GLN A 411 -18.61 15.23 -2.09
C GLN A 411 -17.68 16.29 -1.48
N SER A 412 -17.99 16.85 -0.31
CA SER A 412 -17.22 17.92 0.34
C SER A 412 -16.07 17.42 1.23
N PHE A 413 -15.91 16.11 1.42
CA PHE A 413 -14.81 15.56 2.20
C PHE A 413 -13.49 15.66 1.42
N GLU A 414 -12.37 15.87 2.10
CA GLU A 414 -11.06 16.00 1.44
C GLU A 414 -10.66 14.74 0.70
N ILE A 415 -10.83 13.59 1.35
CA ILE A 415 -10.53 12.26 0.82
C ILE A 415 -11.82 11.45 0.80
N LEU A 416 -12.09 10.77 -0.31
CA LEU A 416 -13.22 9.87 -0.44
C LEU A 416 -12.77 8.48 -0.89
N GLU A 417 -13.02 7.49 -0.05
CA GLU A 417 -12.89 6.07 -0.35
C GLU A 417 -14.14 5.60 -1.10
N VAL A 418 -13.94 5.11 -2.31
CA VAL A 418 -14.93 4.37 -3.09
C VAL A 418 -14.84 2.91 -2.68
N SER A 419 -15.68 2.50 -1.73
CA SER A 419 -15.63 1.18 -1.10
C SER A 419 -16.54 0.19 -1.81
N ILE A 420 -15.95 -0.86 -2.36
CA ILE A 420 -16.62 -1.96 -3.05
C ILE A 420 -16.46 -3.23 -2.19
N VAL A 421 -17.26 -3.27 -1.11
CA VAL A 421 -17.18 -4.28 -0.05
C VAL A 421 -18.57 -4.91 0.13
N PRO A 422 -18.93 -5.91 -0.71
CA PRO A 422 -20.19 -6.65 -0.61
C PRO A 422 -20.36 -7.41 0.70
N LYS A 423 -21.61 -7.51 1.17
CA LYS A 423 -22.00 -8.40 2.26
C LYS A 423 -23.12 -9.34 1.80
N SER A 424 -22.97 -10.63 2.10
CA SER A 424 -23.99 -11.66 1.87
C SER A 424 -23.96 -12.70 2.97
N SER A 425 -25.10 -13.29 3.31
CA SER A 425 -25.16 -14.40 4.27
C SER A 425 -24.61 -15.68 3.63
N GLY A 426 -23.65 -16.32 4.30
CA GLY A 426 -23.15 -17.65 3.93
C GLY A 426 -22.20 -17.72 2.71
N THR A 427 -22.01 -16.63 1.97
CA THR A 427 -21.04 -16.57 0.85
C THR A 427 -19.68 -16.08 1.34
N CYS A 428 -18.60 -16.69 0.84
CA CYS A 428 -17.25 -16.25 1.22
C CYS A 428 -16.94 -14.84 0.69
N ILE A 429 -16.20 -14.04 1.47
CA ILE A 429 -15.79 -12.68 1.10
C ILE A 429 -15.10 -12.67 -0.26
N LYS A 430 -14.20 -13.63 -0.50
CA LYS A 430 -13.50 -13.76 -1.80
C LYS A 430 -14.46 -13.91 -2.97
N SER A 431 -15.45 -14.79 -2.84
CA SER A 431 -16.43 -15.03 -3.90
C SER A 431 -17.28 -13.80 -4.19
N LEU A 432 -17.58 -12.99 -3.17
CA LEU A 432 -18.30 -11.73 -3.35
C LEU A 432 -17.42 -10.68 -4.04
N ALA A 433 -16.14 -10.59 -3.67
CA ALA A 433 -15.18 -9.71 -4.33
C ALA A 433 -15.00 -10.06 -5.82
N ASP A 434 -14.86 -11.37 -6.12
CA ASP A 434 -14.78 -11.89 -7.49
C ASP A 434 -16.03 -11.58 -8.33
N LEU A 435 -17.20 -11.51 -7.69
CA LEU A 435 -18.44 -11.14 -8.36
C LEU A 435 -18.47 -9.64 -8.74
N CYS A 436 -18.06 -8.78 -7.80
CA CYS A 436 -18.21 -7.32 -7.96
C CYS A 436 -17.06 -6.63 -8.70
N LYS A 437 -15.95 -7.33 -8.98
CA LYS A 437 -14.77 -6.71 -9.61
C LYS A 437 -15.03 -6.16 -11.03
N HIS A 438 -16.08 -6.63 -11.70
CA HIS A 438 -16.47 -6.11 -13.01
C HIS A 438 -16.98 -4.65 -12.95
N ASP A 439 -17.51 -4.21 -11.80
CA ASP A 439 -18.12 -2.89 -11.64
C ASP A 439 -17.14 -1.81 -11.12
N LEU A 440 -15.86 -2.14 -10.90
CA LEU A 440 -14.90 -1.22 -10.28
C LEU A 440 -14.67 0.06 -11.08
N HIS A 441 -14.57 -0.05 -12.41
CA HIS A 441 -14.39 1.12 -13.30
C HIS A 441 -15.61 2.02 -13.25
N ASP A 442 -16.81 1.44 -13.31
CA ASP A 442 -18.07 2.18 -13.34
C ASP A 442 -18.36 2.84 -12.00
N ALA A 443 -18.03 2.18 -10.89
CA ALA A 443 -18.15 2.76 -9.55
C ALA A 443 -17.25 4.00 -9.38
N LEU A 444 -15.98 3.94 -9.79
CA LEU A 444 -15.09 5.11 -9.78
C LEU A 444 -15.63 6.22 -10.68
N LYS A 445 -16.09 5.87 -11.89
CA LYS A 445 -16.63 6.82 -12.85
C LYS A 445 -17.87 7.54 -12.32
N ALA A 446 -18.77 6.82 -11.67
CA ALA A 446 -20.00 7.38 -11.10
C ALA A 446 -19.74 8.48 -10.05
N CYS A 447 -18.56 8.47 -9.40
CA CYS A 447 -18.17 9.49 -8.43
C CYS A 447 -17.55 10.75 -9.05
N GLN A 448 -17.03 10.68 -10.28
CA GLN A 448 -16.28 11.77 -10.91
C GLN A 448 -17.05 13.10 -10.95
N PRO A 449 -18.34 13.16 -11.36
CA PRO A 449 -19.03 14.45 -11.50
C PRO A 449 -19.07 15.24 -10.19
N TYR A 450 -19.21 14.54 -9.06
CA TYR A 450 -19.29 15.15 -7.74
C TYR A 450 -17.91 15.56 -7.23
N ARG A 451 -16.89 14.72 -7.43
CA ARG A 451 -15.53 15.00 -6.95
C ARG A 451 -14.82 16.06 -7.77
N PHE A 452 -14.88 15.98 -9.10
CA PHE A 452 -14.22 16.93 -10.00
C PHE A 452 -14.78 18.35 -9.80
N SER A 453 -16.07 18.48 -9.47
CA SER A 453 -16.68 19.78 -9.11
C SER A 453 -16.05 20.47 -7.90
N GLN A 454 -15.39 19.69 -7.02
CA GLN A 454 -14.70 20.17 -5.82
C GLN A 454 -13.18 20.28 -6.02
N THR A 455 -12.68 20.18 -7.26
CA THR A 455 -11.23 20.12 -7.55
C THR A 455 -10.52 18.95 -6.83
N ALA A 456 -11.27 17.88 -6.57
CA ALA A 456 -10.79 16.64 -5.97
C ALA A 456 -11.07 15.45 -6.90
N SER A 457 -10.56 14.28 -6.58
CA SER A 457 -10.81 13.02 -7.31
C SER A 457 -11.52 12.01 -6.40
N PRO A 458 -12.10 10.92 -6.93
CA PRO A 458 -12.30 9.70 -6.15
C PRO A 458 -10.93 9.23 -5.64
N ASN A 459 -10.71 9.11 -4.33
CA ASN A 459 -9.34 9.08 -3.80
C ASN A 459 -8.79 7.70 -3.53
N VAL A 460 -9.65 6.75 -3.20
CA VAL A 460 -9.26 5.37 -2.93
C VAL A 460 -10.29 4.45 -3.57
N LEU A 461 -9.86 3.40 -4.27
CA LEU A 461 -10.72 2.27 -4.58
C LEU A 461 -10.46 1.18 -3.56
N LEU A 462 -11.35 1.07 -2.56
CA LEU A 462 -11.16 0.20 -1.40
C LEU A 462 -11.93 -1.11 -1.61
N VAL A 463 -11.22 -2.24 -1.63
CA VAL A 463 -11.81 -3.55 -1.96
C VAL A 463 -11.29 -4.67 -1.05
N ASP A 464 -12.04 -5.77 -1.01
CA ASP A 464 -11.56 -7.06 -0.51
C ASP A 464 -10.88 -7.85 -1.64
N TYR A 465 -9.91 -8.71 -1.30
CA TYR A 465 -9.18 -9.59 -2.21
C TYR A 465 -8.64 -8.91 -3.50
N PRO A 466 -7.86 -7.81 -3.42
CA PRO A 466 -7.32 -7.11 -4.59
C PRO A 466 -6.18 -7.84 -5.33
N GLU A 467 -6.04 -9.15 -5.16
CA GLU A 467 -4.83 -9.91 -5.45
C GLU A 467 -4.66 -10.31 -6.91
N ASP A 468 -5.61 -9.91 -7.75
CA ASP A 468 -5.55 -10.09 -9.19
C ASP A 468 -4.31 -9.37 -9.77
N SER A 469 -3.76 -9.93 -10.85
CA SER A 469 -2.67 -9.29 -11.57
C SER A 469 -3.08 -7.90 -12.04
N ALA A 470 -2.17 -6.92 -12.02
CA ALA A 470 -2.42 -5.61 -12.61
C ALA A 470 -2.73 -5.65 -14.12
N LYS A 471 -2.43 -6.77 -14.80
CA LYS A 471 -2.82 -7.02 -16.20
C LYS A 471 -4.25 -7.51 -16.37
N GLU A 472 -4.88 -7.98 -15.30
CA GLU A 472 -6.29 -8.38 -15.32
C GLU A 472 -7.15 -7.12 -15.42
N THR A 473 -7.99 -7.04 -16.45
CA THR A 473 -8.74 -5.82 -16.76
C THR A 473 -9.85 -5.50 -15.77
N THR A 474 -10.18 -6.45 -14.90
CA THR A 474 -11.13 -6.28 -13.79
C THR A 474 -10.43 -6.02 -12.45
N SER A 475 -9.09 -6.00 -12.42
CA SER A 475 -8.35 -5.75 -11.18
C SER A 475 -8.54 -4.33 -10.67
N VAL A 476 -8.37 -4.16 -9.36
CA VAL A 476 -8.34 -2.84 -8.69
C VAL A 476 -7.27 -1.93 -9.30
N PHE A 477 -6.10 -2.48 -9.65
CA PHE A 477 -4.98 -1.72 -10.19
C PHE A 477 -5.30 -1.14 -11.57
N HIS A 478 -5.95 -1.94 -12.41
CA HIS A 478 -6.40 -1.51 -13.73
C HIS A 478 -7.43 -0.38 -13.63
N ALA A 479 -8.45 -0.54 -12.77
CA ALA A 479 -9.46 0.48 -12.53
C ALA A 479 -8.87 1.81 -12.01
N VAL A 480 -7.96 1.73 -11.04
CA VAL A 480 -7.31 2.92 -10.48
C VAL A 480 -6.39 3.60 -11.49
N TYR A 481 -5.65 2.84 -12.31
CA TYR A 481 -4.80 3.40 -13.36
C TYR A 481 -5.61 4.28 -14.32
N HIS A 482 -6.73 3.78 -14.86
CA HIS A 482 -7.56 4.56 -15.78
C HIS A 482 -8.31 5.70 -15.10
N GLN A 483 -8.65 5.57 -13.82
CA GLN A 483 -9.15 6.71 -13.06
C GLN A 483 -8.09 7.81 -12.93
N ASN A 484 -6.84 7.44 -12.69
CA ASN A 484 -5.73 8.38 -12.62
C ASN A 484 -5.41 9.05 -13.97
N VAL A 485 -5.56 8.36 -15.11
CA VAL A 485 -5.52 8.98 -16.44
C VAL A 485 -6.53 10.13 -16.54
N ARG A 486 -7.76 9.94 -16.08
CA ARG A 486 -8.80 10.99 -16.04
C ARG A 486 -8.46 12.10 -15.04
N ASN A 487 -7.95 11.75 -13.87
CA ASN A 487 -7.51 12.73 -12.87
C ASN A 487 -6.40 13.64 -13.42
N ILE A 488 -5.45 13.09 -14.17
CA ILE A 488 -4.36 13.86 -14.81
C ILE A 488 -4.96 14.89 -15.77
N LEU A 489 -5.86 14.47 -16.67
CA LEU A 489 -6.52 15.41 -17.60
C LEU A 489 -7.29 16.50 -16.84
N GLN A 490 -8.05 16.12 -15.81
CA GLN A 490 -8.89 17.02 -15.03
C GLN A 490 -8.07 18.11 -14.33
N HIS A 491 -6.96 17.73 -13.69
CA HIS A 491 -6.19 18.63 -12.82
C HIS A 491 -4.98 19.26 -13.52
N ARG A 492 -4.64 18.84 -14.74
CA ARG A 492 -3.54 19.38 -15.56
C ARG A 492 -3.95 19.78 -16.99
N PRO A 493 -5.06 20.51 -17.20
CA PRO A 493 -5.61 20.74 -18.55
C PRO A 493 -4.72 21.62 -19.46
N VAL A 494 -3.75 22.35 -18.90
CA VAL A 494 -2.83 23.20 -19.68
C VAL A 494 -1.64 22.41 -20.21
N SER A 495 -1.15 21.44 -19.45
CA SER A 495 0.03 20.64 -19.83
C SER A 495 -0.31 19.26 -20.38
N CYS A 496 -1.57 18.83 -20.24
CA CYS A 496 -2.03 17.52 -20.69
C CYS A 496 -3.30 17.66 -21.54
N ARG A 497 -3.42 16.81 -22.57
CA ARG A 497 -4.61 16.73 -23.43
C ARG A 497 -4.88 15.29 -23.85
N VAL A 498 -6.11 15.00 -24.26
CA VAL A 498 -6.41 13.75 -24.96
C VAL A 498 -5.88 13.84 -26.39
N LYS A 499 -5.16 12.80 -26.82
CA LYS A 499 -4.68 12.69 -28.20
C LYS A 499 -4.72 11.23 -28.65
N ILE A 500 -5.54 10.93 -29.63
CA ILE A 500 -5.58 9.62 -30.30
C ILE A 500 -5.02 9.85 -31.69
N ASP A 501 -3.78 9.45 -31.93
CA ASP A 501 -3.07 9.72 -33.18
C ASP A 501 -3.61 8.91 -34.37
N ALA A 502 -4.17 7.73 -34.09
CA ALA A 502 -4.90 6.93 -35.07
C ALA A 502 -5.69 5.84 -34.35
N ALA A 503 -6.70 5.28 -35.02
CA ALA A 503 -7.42 4.10 -34.56
C ALA A 503 -7.67 3.17 -35.74
N VAL A 504 -7.68 1.87 -35.50
CA VAL A 504 -7.97 0.87 -36.54
C VAL A 504 -8.51 -0.40 -35.90
N ARG A 505 -9.44 -1.07 -36.57
CA ARG A 505 -9.89 -2.38 -36.12
C ARG A 505 -8.74 -3.39 -36.27
N LYS A 506 -8.59 -4.30 -35.31
CA LYS A 506 -7.57 -5.35 -35.42
C LYS A 506 -8.00 -6.40 -36.46
N PRO A 507 -7.17 -6.72 -37.47
CA PRO A 507 -7.48 -7.78 -38.42
C PRO A 507 -7.78 -9.10 -37.73
N HIS A 508 -8.73 -9.86 -38.28
CA HIS A 508 -9.20 -11.15 -37.75
C HIS A 508 -9.83 -11.12 -36.34
N SER A 509 -10.09 -9.94 -35.78
CA SER A 509 -10.87 -9.81 -34.54
C SER A 509 -12.18 -9.08 -34.81
N ALA A 510 -13.28 -9.57 -34.22
CA ALA A 510 -14.56 -8.87 -34.17
C ALA A 510 -14.68 -7.96 -32.94
N ASP A 511 -13.79 -8.13 -31.96
CA ASP A 511 -13.86 -7.50 -30.65
C ASP A 511 -12.79 -6.44 -30.41
N GLU A 512 -11.66 -6.53 -31.12
CA GLU A 512 -10.46 -5.75 -30.79
C GLU A 512 -10.23 -4.55 -31.72
N VAL A 513 -9.82 -3.46 -31.10
CA VAL A 513 -9.40 -2.20 -31.72
C VAL A 513 -7.98 -1.89 -31.31
N VAL A 514 -7.23 -1.26 -32.20
CA VAL A 514 -5.91 -0.71 -31.92
C VAL A 514 -6.00 0.80 -31.96
N PHE A 515 -5.63 1.45 -30.86
CA PHE A 515 -5.42 2.89 -30.77
C PHE A 515 -3.93 3.20 -30.76
N PHE A 516 -3.53 4.24 -31.49
CA PHE A 516 -2.18 4.77 -31.47
C PHE A 516 -2.18 6.08 -30.68
N VAL A 517 -1.27 6.20 -29.70
CA VAL A 517 -1.17 7.38 -28.82
C VAL A 517 0.30 7.71 -28.59
N ARG A 518 0.80 8.74 -29.25
CA ARG A 518 2.24 8.99 -29.44
C ARG A 518 2.90 7.69 -29.95
N SER A 519 3.83 7.15 -29.19
CA SER A 519 4.50 5.90 -29.53
C SER A 519 3.77 4.66 -29.03
N LYS A 520 2.71 4.79 -28.23
CA LYS A 520 1.98 3.66 -27.67
C LYS A 520 1.03 3.06 -28.70
N ILE A 521 0.93 1.74 -28.67
CA ILE A 521 -0.06 0.96 -29.40
C ILE A 521 -0.93 0.26 -28.35
N ILE A 522 -2.14 0.76 -28.18
CA ILE A 522 -3.11 0.30 -27.19
C ILE A 522 -4.08 -0.65 -27.88
N THR A 523 -4.22 -1.88 -27.36
CA THR A 523 -5.29 -2.79 -27.78
C THR A 523 -6.49 -2.65 -26.83
N TYR A 524 -7.65 -2.42 -27.39
CA TYR A 524 -8.93 -2.25 -26.70
C TYR A 524 -9.89 -3.37 -27.06
N SER A 525 -10.67 -3.85 -26.10
CA SER A 525 -11.73 -4.86 -26.30
C SER A 525 -13.10 -4.22 -26.13
N PHE A 526 -13.98 -4.39 -27.13
CA PHE A 526 -15.35 -3.91 -27.08
C PHE A 526 -16.20 -4.66 -26.04
N SER A 527 -16.06 -5.99 -25.98
CA SER A 527 -16.82 -6.84 -25.06
C SER A 527 -16.48 -6.56 -23.59
N LYS A 528 -15.23 -6.22 -23.30
CA LYS A 528 -14.77 -5.83 -21.96
C LYS A 528 -14.85 -4.32 -21.70
N ASN A 529 -15.13 -3.52 -22.73
CA ASN A 529 -15.21 -2.06 -22.69
C ASN A 529 -13.95 -1.37 -22.12
N VAL A 530 -12.76 -1.88 -22.45
CA VAL A 530 -11.51 -1.48 -21.78
C VAL A 530 -10.24 -1.77 -22.59
N GLN A 531 -9.18 -1.00 -22.34
CA GLN A 531 -7.81 -1.35 -22.74
C GLN A 531 -7.40 -2.71 -22.15
N ILE A 532 -6.90 -3.62 -22.99
CA ILE A 532 -6.47 -4.97 -22.59
C ILE A 532 -4.97 -5.21 -22.74
N ASN A 533 -4.28 -4.40 -23.55
CA ASN A 533 -2.84 -4.52 -23.77
C ASN A 533 -2.24 -3.19 -24.24
N GLU A 534 -0.94 -3.02 -23.98
CA GLU A 534 -0.14 -1.89 -24.46
C GLU A 534 1.20 -2.40 -24.99
N THR A 535 1.59 -1.90 -26.16
CA THR A 535 2.92 -2.09 -26.74
C THR A 535 3.42 -0.76 -27.30
N THR A 536 4.58 -0.73 -27.95
CA THR A 536 5.18 0.51 -28.46
C THR A 536 5.56 0.36 -29.92
N MET A 537 5.33 1.42 -30.71
CA MET A 537 5.87 1.57 -32.05
C MET A 537 7.39 1.49 -32.02
N PRO A 538 8.02 0.81 -33.00
CA PRO A 538 9.46 0.86 -33.15
C PRO A 538 9.97 2.29 -33.35
N ASP A 539 11.19 2.53 -32.86
CA ASP A 539 11.83 3.86 -32.80
C ASP A 539 11.05 4.92 -32.01
N ASN A 540 10.06 4.52 -31.22
CA ASN A 540 9.26 5.40 -30.36
C ASN A 540 8.54 6.51 -31.16
N SER A 541 8.19 6.24 -32.42
CA SER A 541 7.56 7.21 -33.33
C SER A 541 6.04 7.26 -33.19
N SER A 542 5.43 8.45 -33.36
CA SER A 542 3.99 8.59 -33.59
C SER A 542 3.59 8.33 -35.04
N VAL A 543 2.28 8.14 -35.24
CA VAL A 543 1.61 7.99 -36.54
C VAL A 543 0.57 9.11 -36.70
N ASP A 544 0.03 9.28 -37.91
CA ASP A 544 -0.99 10.28 -38.23
C ASP A 544 -2.33 9.63 -38.63
N ALA A 545 -2.32 8.44 -39.23
CA ALA A 545 -3.54 7.67 -39.51
C ALA A 545 -3.23 6.17 -39.57
N ALA A 546 -4.27 5.34 -39.48
CA ALA A 546 -4.15 3.90 -39.61
C ALA A 546 -5.39 3.31 -40.30
N TYR A 547 -5.21 2.30 -41.15
CA TYR A 547 -6.33 1.58 -41.79
C TYR A 547 -5.95 0.13 -42.10
N ILE A 548 -6.95 -0.72 -42.35
CA ILE A 548 -6.73 -2.13 -42.68
C ILE A 548 -6.50 -2.31 -44.18
N GLU A 549 -5.50 -3.11 -44.54
CA GLU A 549 -5.29 -3.61 -45.90
C GLU A 549 -5.08 -5.14 -45.84
N GLY A 550 -6.13 -5.90 -46.15
CA GLY A 550 -6.12 -7.36 -46.02
C GLY A 550 -5.94 -7.80 -44.56
N ASP A 551 -4.87 -8.53 -44.29
CA ASP A 551 -4.47 -9.02 -42.95
C ASP A 551 -3.51 -8.05 -42.21
N LYS A 552 -3.21 -6.90 -42.82
CA LYS A 552 -2.22 -5.93 -42.33
C LYS A 552 -2.89 -4.65 -41.87
N ILE A 553 -2.18 -3.93 -41.03
CA ILE A 553 -2.50 -2.55 -40.66
C ILE A 553 -1.49 -1.66 -41.38
N VAL A 554 -1.99 -0.72 -42.18
CA VAL A 554 -1.18 0.36 -42.74
C VAL A 554 -1.24 1.52 -41.75
N VAL A 555 -0.09 2.00 -41.29
CA VAL A 555 0.02 3.25 -40.54
C VAL A 555 0.73 4.29 -41.37
N THR A 556 0.34 5.55 -41.25
CA THR A 556 0.89 6.65 -42.04
C THR A 556 1.58 7.68 -41.14
N LYS A 557 2.57 8.38 -41.70
CA LYS A 557 3.22 9.54 -41.10
C LYS A 557 3.65 10.50 -42.20
N GLY A 558 3.02 11.66 -42.30
CA GLY A 558 3.08 12.50 -43.48
C GLY A 558 2.60 11.73 -44.72
N CYS A 559 3.41 11.74 -45.77
CA CYS A 559 3.19 10.94 -46.99
C CYS A 559 3.95 9.61 -47.01
N LEU A 560 4.35 9.12 -45.83
CA LEU A 560 4.99 7.83 -45.66
C LEU A 560 4.02 6.82 -45.04
N SER A 561 4.18 5.55 -45.38
CA SER A 561 3.46 4.43 -44.78
C SER A 561 4.40 3.34 -44.27
N LEU A 562 3.92 2.62 -43.26
CA LEU A 562 4.55 1.45 -42.68
C LEU A 562 3.49 0.34 -42.51
N LEU A 563 3.87 -0.89 -42.81
CA LEU A 563 2.99 -2.05 -42.66
C LEU A 563 3.26 -2.75 -41.32
N LEU A 564 2.22 -2.92 -40.52
CA LEU A 564 2.23 -3.72 -39.31
C LEU A 564 1.51 -5.06 -39.54
N SER A 565 2.00 -6.11 -38.89
CA SER A 565 1.27 -7.37 -38.79
C SER A 565 -0.05 -7.15 -38.04
N GLY A 566 -1.18 -7.56 -38.60
CA GLY A 566 -2.48 -7.44 -37.92
C GLY A 566 -2.59 -8.27 -36.65
N SER A 567 -1.79 -9.35 -36.50
CA SER A 567 -1.81 -10.22 -35.33
C SER A 567 -0.83 -9.79 -34.24
N THR A 568 0.43 -9.50 -34.61
CA THR A 568 1.48 -9.17 -33.63
C THR A 568 1.68 -7.68 -33.40
N LEU A 569 1.08 -6.82 -34.25
CA LEU A 569 1.26 -5.36 -34.26
C LEU A 569 2.72 -4.90 -34.44
N LYS A 570 3.60 -5.81 -34.88
CA LYS A 570 5.00 -5.51 -35.17
C LYS A 570 5.16 -5.07 -36.63
N PRO A 571 6.08 -4.15 -36.95
CA PRO A 571 6.35 -3.80 -38.33
C PRO A 571 6.85 -4.99 -39.13
N LEU A 572 6.37 -5.08 -40.37
CA LEU A 572 6.81 -6.06 -41.37
C LEU A 572 8.06 -5.58 -42.14
N SER A 573 8.42 -4.31 -41.97
CA SER A 573 9.58 -3.64 -42.55
C SER A 573 10.14 -2.65 -41.53
N SER A 574 11.45 -2.41 -41.54
CA SER A 574 12.06 -1.32 -40.75
C SER A 574 12.02 0.03 -41.48
N GLN A 575 11.68 0.04 -42.77
CA GLN A 575 11.66 1.25 -43.60
C GLN A 575 10.24 1.69 -43.91
N TRP A 576 9.99 2.98 -43.66
CA TRP A 576 8.84 3.73 -44.13
C TRP A 576 8.92 3.94 -45.66
N LYS A 577 7.79 3.83 -46.37
CA LYS A 577 7.71 3.94 -47.83
C LYS A 577 6.83 5.11 -48.24
N TYR A 578 7.15 5.77 -49.35
CA TYR A 578 6.28 6.80 -49.91
C TYR A 578 4.95 6.22 -50.40
N MET A 579 3.86 6.89 -50.06
CA MET A 579 2.52 6.52 -50.50
C MET A 579 2.27 7.03 -51.93
N PRO A 580 1.79 6.17 -52.85
CA PRO A 580 1.36 6.62 -54.18
C PRO A 580 0.20 7.62 -54.03
N GLN A 581 0.26 8.75 -54.75
CA GLN A 581 -0.80 9.77 -54.77
C GLN A 581 -1.09 10.45 -53.41
N CYS A 582 -0.09 10.60 -52.55
CA CYS A 582 -0.22 11.45 -51.35
C CYS A 582 0.07 12.92 -51.69
N TYR A 583 -0.98 13.73 -51.81
CA TYR A 583 -0.87 15.18 -52.02
C TYR A 583 -0.71 15.95 -50.70
N SER A 584 -1.23 15.38 -49.61
CA SER A 584 -1.13 15.90 -48.23
C SER A 584 -1.26 14.72 -47.23
N PRO A 585 -0.77 14.87 -45.98
CA PRO A 585 -0.93 13.86 -44.93
C PRO A 585 -2.41 13.59 -44.63
N TYR A 586 -2.72 12.40 -44.13
CA TYR A 586 -4.05 12.08 -43.60
C TYR A 586 -4.12 12.44 -42.12
N ASP A 587 -5.22 13.07 -41.70
CA ASP A 587 -5.50 13.31 -40.28
C ASP A 587 -6.12 12.06 -39.62
N ALA A 588 -6.88 11.29 -40.40
CA ALA A 588 -7.41 9.99 -40.02
C ALA A 588 -7.70 9.15 -41.27
N ALA A 589 -7.84 7.84 -41.08
CA ALA A 589 -8.27 6.93 -42.14
C ALA A 589 -9.07 5.77 -41.54
N ASP A 590 -9.98 5.20 -42.31
CA ASP A 590 -10.68 3.96 -41.94
C ASP A 590 -11.27 3.29 -43.19
N VAL A 591 -11.59 1.99 -43.08
CA VAL A 591 -12.24 1.23 -44.15
C VAL A 591 -13.64 0.83 -43.71
N TRP A 592 -14.65 1.38 -44.40
CA TRP A 592 -16.04 0.95 -44.27
C TRP A 592 -16.71 0.85 -45.63
N ASN A 593 -17.73 0.01 -45.75
CA ASN A 593 -18.41 -0.29 -47.02
C ASN A 593 -17.42 -0.70 -48.15
N VAL A 594 -16.34 -1.40 -47.79
CA VAL A 594 -15.28 -1.86 -48.72
C VAL A 594 -14.53 -0.72 -49.41
N LYS A 595 -14.61 0.51 -48.89
CA LYS A 595 -13.88 1.67 -49.43
C LYS A 595 -13.03 2.29 -48.34
N LEU A 596 -11.83 2.69 -48.73
CA LEU A 596 -10.98 3.54 -47.88
C LEU A 596 -11.57 4.95 -47.82
N HIS A 597 -11.71 5.46 -46.60
CA HIS A 597 -12.10 6.83 -46.31
C HIS A 597 -10.93 7.50 -45.62
N THR A 598 -10.45 8.60 -46.17
CA THR A 598 -9.33 9.39 -45.64
C THR A 598 -9.78 10.79 -45.33
N PHE A 599 -9.39 11.29 -44.17
CA PHE A 599 -9.80 12.59 -43.63
C PHE A 599 -8.64 13.57 -43.73
N GLN A 600 -8.90 14.78 -44.22
CA GLN A 600 -7.91 15.84 -44.39
C GLN A 600 -8.54 17.22 -44.20
N GLY A 601 -8.10 17.95 -43.19
CA GLY A 601 -8.68 19.22 -42.79
C GLY A 601 -10.18 19.11 -42.59
N CYS A 602 -10.95 19.79 -43.45
CA CYS A 602 -12.41 19.80 -43.40
C CYS A 602 -13.07 18.83 -44.39
N GLU A 603 -12.30 17.92 -44.98
CA GLU A 603 -12.74 17.06 -46.08
C GLU A 603 -12.60 15.57 -45.77
N ILE A 604 -13.51 14.77 -46.35
CA ILE A 604 -13.44 13.32 -46.42
C ILE A 604 -13.35 12.91 -47.88
N MET A 605 -12.28 12.18 -48.21
CA MET A 605 -12.11 11.57 -49.52
C MET A 605 -12.48 10.10 -49.44
N ILE A 606 -13.34 9.67 -50.36
CA ILE A 606 -13.79 8.28 -50.46
C ILE A 606 -13.14 7.67 -51.69
N GLN A 607 -12.57 6.47 -51.54
CA GLN A 607 -11.90 5.78 -52.63
C GLN A 607 -12.78 5.72 -53.90
N TYR A 608 -12.24 6.26 -55.00
CA TYR A 608 -12.90 6.38 -56.31
C TYR A 608 -14.12 7.32 -56.36
N GLN A 609 -14.21 8.30 -55.46
CA GLN A 609 -15.26 9.32 -55.44
C GLN A 609 -14.68 10.73 -55.23
N THR A 610 -15.54 11.74 -55.41
CA THR A 610 -15.19 13.14 -55.14
C THR A 610 -15.09 13.41 -53.64
N SER A 611 -14.22 14.35 -53.26
CA SER A 611 -14.12 14.84 -51.89
C SER A 611 -15.44 15.46 -51.41
N GLU A 612 -15.80 15.22 -50.15
CA GLU A 612 -16.98 15.78 -49.50
C GLU A 612 -16.59 16.53 -48.22
N LYS A 613 -17.42 17.49 -47.79
CA LYS A 613 -17.15 18.27 -46.57
C LYS A 613 -17.55 17.49 -45.32
N LEU A 614 -16.70 17.48 -44.29
CA LEU A 614 -17.00 16.87 -43.00
C LEU A 614 -18.23 17.47 -42.31
N ALA A 615 -18.50 18.76 -42.52
CA ALA A 615 -19.70 19.42 -42.03
C ALA A 615 -21.00 18.77 -42.55
N SER A 616 -21.00 18.22 -43.76
CA SER A 616 -22.15 17.49 -44.32
C SER A 616 -22.44 16.18 -43.57
N TYR A 617 -21.45 15.65 -42.87
CA TYR A 617 -21.54 14.48 -42.00
C TYR A 617 -21.76 14.85 -40.52
N ASN A 618 -21.89 16.14 -40.19
CA ASN A 618 -21.93 16.65 -38.82
C ASN A 618 -20.66 16.31 -38.01
N LEU A 619 -19.51 16.35 -38.69
CA LEU A 619 -18.18 16.17 -38.09
C LEU A 619 -17.40 17.49 -38.07
N PRO A 620 -16.52 17.70 -37.08
CA PRO A 620 -15.56 18.80 -37.10
C PRO A 620 -14.47 18.57 -38.16
N CYS A 621 -13.75 19.63 -38.54
CA CYS A 621 -12.49 19.50 -39.28
C CYS A 621 -11.40 18.88 -38.41
N ASP A 622 -10.24 18.53 -38.97
CA ASP A 622 -9.03 18.08 -38.27
C ASP A 622 -9.36 16.99 -37.21
N VAL A 623 -9.98 15.90 -37.67
CA VAL A 623 -10.31 14.76 -36.81
C VAL A 623 -9.04 13.96 -36.52
N ASP A 624 -8.90 13.41 -35.32
CA ASP A 624 -7.65 12.75 -34.94
C ASP A 624 -7.62 11.25 -35.31
N ALA A 625 -8.79 10.59 -35.33
CA ALA A 625 -8.88 9.17 -35.66
C ALA A 625 -10.29 8.79 -36.11
N ALA A 626 -10.39 7.72 -36.89
CA ALA A 626 -11.66 7.12 -37.29
C ALA A 626 -11.55 5.60 -37.21
N ILE A 627 -12.66 4.93 -36.87
CA ILE A 627 -12.72 3.48 -36.82
C ILE A 627 -14.13 2.94 -36.99
N THR A 628 -14.26 1.86 -37.74
CA THR A 628 -15.50 1.13 -37.92
C THR A 628 -15.41 -0.24 -37.25
N SER A 629 -16.36 -0.51 -36.36
CA SER A 629 -16.52 -1.81 -35.71
C SER A 629 -17.99 -2.22 -35.71
N GLY A 630 -18.25 -3.44 -36.20
CA GLY A 630 -19.61 -3.92 -36.43
C GLY A 630 -20.39 -2.97 -37.36
N ALA A 631 -21.56 -2.52 -36.89
CA ALA A 631 -22.44 -1.61 -37.63
C ALA A 631 -22.22 -0.13 -37.28
N LYS A 632 -21.17 0.22 -36.53
CA LYS A 632 -20.91 1.58 -36.06
C LYS A 632 -19.56 2.09 -36.55
N THR A 633 -19.54 3.36 -36.96
CA THR A 633 -18.31 4.11 -37.22
C THR A 633 -18.17 5.19 -36.16
N TYR A 634 -16.97 5.31 -35.60
CA TYR A 634 -16.59 6.27 -34.58
C TYR A 634 -15.52 7.20 -35.16
N VAL A 635 -15.63 8.49 -34.88
CA VAL A 635 -14.64 9.51 -35.24
C VAL A 635 -14.28 10.27 -33.99
N PHE A 636 -12.98 10.43 -33.71
CA PHE A 636 -12.45 11.06 -32.50
C PHE A 636 -11.85 12.42 -32.84
N LYS A 637 -12.08 13.40 -31.96
CA LYS A 637 -11.37 14.68 -31.98
C LYS A 637 -11.21 15.21 -30.56
N GLY A 638 -9.97 15.34 -30.11
CA GLY A 638 -9.61 15.71 -28.75
C GLY A 638 -10.27 14.78 -27.74
N ASN A 639 -11.00 15.37 -26.80
CA ASN A 639 -11.70 14.63 -25.77
C ASN A 639 -13.09 14.15 -26.20
N ASP A 640 -13.54 14.44 -27.41
CA ASP A 640 -14.88 14.09 -27.89
C ASP A 640 -14.82 13.02 -28.98
N TYR A 641 -15.89 12.24 -29.11
CA TYR A 641 -16.10 11.38 -30.25
C TYR A 641 -17.52 11.47 -30.78
N TRP A 642 -17.65 11.17 -32.07
CA TRP A 642 -18.90 11.11 -32.82
C TRP A 642 -19.12 9.69 -33.30
N VAL A 643 -20.38 9.29 -33.38
CA VAL A 643 -20.78 7.94 -33.81
C VAL A 643 -21.88 8.02 -34.85
N ARG A 644 -21.85 7.11 -35.81
CA ARG A 644 -22.98 6.81 -36.70
C ARG A 644 -23.22 5.32 -36.79
N THR A 645 -24.40 4.95 -37.30
CA THR A 645 -24.71 3.56 -37.67
C THR A 645 -24.61 3.38 -39.17
N SER A 646 -24.52 2.15 -39.65
CA SER A 646 -24.57 1.83 -41.09
C SER A 646 -25.88 2.26 -41.78
N ALA A 647 -26.93 2.54 -41.00
CA ALA A 647 -28.22 3.01 -41.51
C ALA A 647 -28.31 4.54 -41.67
N THR A 648 -27.34 5.30 -41.15
CA THR A 648 -27.38 6.77 -41.13
C THR A 648 -26.14 7.35 -41.78
N THR A 649 -26.31 8.44 -42.53
CA THR A 649 -25.19 9.17 -43.14
C THR A 649 -24.54 10.13 -42.15
N ALA A 650 -25.33 10.88 -41.39
CA ALA A 650 -24.84 11.84 -40.40
C ALA A 650 -24.31 11.16 -39.13
N PHE A 651 -23.28 11.75 -38.55
CA PHE A 651 -22.76 11.42 -37.23
C PHE A 651 -23.46 12.23 -36.13
N THR A 652 -23.59 11.63 -34.96
CA THR A 652 -24.09 12.30 -33.74
C THR A 652 -23.00 12.31 -32.67
N PRO A 653 -22.93 13.33 -31.79
CA PRO A 653 -22.06 13.30 -30.63
C PRO A 653 -22.27 12.00 -29.83
N GLY A 654 -21.19 11.29 -29.56
CA GLY A 654 -21.20 9.98 -28.89
C GLY A 654 -20.82 10.06 -27.41
N GLY A 655 -19.94 10.99 -27.03
CA GLY A 655 -19.47 11.17 -25.65
C GLY A 655 -18.00 11.55 -25.61
N ASN A 656 -17.32 11.24 -24.48
CA ASN A 656 -15.91 11.58 -24.31
C ASN A 656 -14.99 10.42 -24.72
N SER A 657 -13.84 10.73 -25.30
CA SER A 657 -12.82 9.75 -25.70
C SER A 657 -12.32 8.90 -24.53
N LEU A 658 -12.19 9.45 -23.32
CA LEU A 658 -11.78 8.70 -22.12
C LEU A 658 -12.88 7.81 -21.51
N ASP A 659 -14.10 7.84 -22.06
CA ASP A 659 -15.13 6.86 -21.73
C ASP A 659 -14.78 5.46 -22.24
N TRP A 660 -13.85 5.37 -23.20
CA TRP A 660 -13.29 4.12 -23.72
C TRP A 660 -12.22 3.50 -22.82
N THR A 661 -11.93 4.08 -21.64
CA THR A 661 -10.99 3.49 -20.65
C THR A 661 -9.65 3.07 -21.28
N ILE A 662 -9.03 4.04 -21.98
CA ILE A 662 -7.72 3.95 -22.63
C ILE A 662 -6.79 5.04 -22.10
N ASP A 663 -5.48 4.80 -22.07
CA ASP A 663 -4.48 5.83 -21.74
C ASP A 663 -4.18 6.74 -22.96
N ALA A 664 -5.16 7.55 -23.34
CA ALA A 664 -5.05 8.54 -24.41
C ALA A 664 -4.57 9.92 -23.92
N VAL A 665 -4.17 10.05 -22.65
CA VAL A 665 -3.75 11.34 -22.06
C VAL A 665 -2.26 11.55 -22.24
N VAL A 666 -1.95 12.66 -22.87
CA VAL A 666 -0.62 13.03 -23.29
C VAL A 666 -0.20 14.33 -22.62
N CYS A 667 0.85 14.21 -21.82
CA CYS A 667 1.70 15.28 -21.30
C CYS A 667 3.10 15.02 -21.90
#